data_AF-A0A7M2X419-F1
#
_entry.id   AF-A0A7M2X419-F1
#
_cell.length_a   1.000
_cell.length_b   1.000
_cell.length_c   1.000
_cell.angle_alpha   90.00
_cell.angle_beta   90.00
_cell.angle_gamma   90.00
#
_symmetry.space_group_name_H-M   'P 1'
#
loop_
_entity.id
_entity.type
_entity.pdbx_description
1 polymer ?
#
loop_
_entity_poly.entity_id
_entity_poly.type
_entity_poly.pdbx_seq_one_letter_code
_entity_poly.pdbx_strand_id
1 'polypeptide(L)'
;MANSNSNVRGLSAVAGAFCERPAFVAGRRGTSFSAMPILADGLVGDAIIGRRHTPDACSVLEPLEARELMSVSLDAAGFTVVTPSADSRIIYVSSSGGSDSNSGLSPNSPVKSIARGVSLVRTDSADQLLLKRGDSWKETFGRWTKSGRSADAPILISAYGVGDRPLIKTGTSDGFGIGSASVKTVNHLSIIGLHFWADGRDPATPGFNKYAVPYGINCIAGGTGLLIEDVKVEKYMTNVALVSYLGTMQDVTIRRSIITDAFDVGASSLHAQGLFADGVRGITLEQNTFDHNGWLDSLAGAQATIFNHNVYITGNSTGLVATGNIFSNASSHGLQARSGGVISGNLFLNNPISMSYGLVNGGGVNTIGGAFGQVTDNVFLGGRDISGQNRGIGIQVGNIKPGAGTTFARNIFANYAEGGLPAITLEFGVGTHQDDGVGLNDLTLKDNVVYKWARGVSVSTEMSPSAVSYKKIRNVILQGNRFSEITKQVLLDGTHLTADTTSSTETDASRFAAPDRTLSTYNKSLGGYTAEWQFMVQVRERDAGNWDWRYAAVSPVDYVRGGFGLPALGSNTNIPPTVPPVNVPPSVPPTVPPVVPPVVPPTVPPVVPPVVPPVVPPVVPPVVPPAVPPTVPPTVGDVDWVSKADAAVYVKSIKLCDKGGDQTLVVKFSRDVGESLDAADLTLTTVGGQVIDTSDMTLEWNARKRTAVWTIADDESSRLARGMYTVGLNAWGILDDQGRQLDGDRDRIGGDDFAKLLKVKRAA
;
A
#
# COMPACT_ATOMS: atom_id res chain seq x y z
N MET A 1 47.40 -15.97 29.25
CA MET A 1 48.48 -15.23 29.93
C MET A 1 48.04 -13.78 30.09
N ALA A 2 48.09 -13.28 31.33
CA ALA A 2 48.17 -11.89 31.82
C ALA A 2 47.28 -10.75 31.26
N ASN A 3 46.26 -10.40 32.05
CA ASN A 3 45.91 -9.07 32.62
C ASN A 3 46.50 -7.76 32.03
N SER A 4 45.64 -6.74 31.90
CA SER A 4 45.76 -5.53 32.76
C SER A 4 44.46 -4.71 32.85
N ASN A 5 44.12 -4.35 34.09
CA ASN A 5 43.13 -3.35 34.49
C ASN A 5 43.73 -1.95 34.41
N SER A 6 42.92 -0.94 34.12
CA SER A 6 43.05 0.37 34.76
C SER A 6 41.69 1.07 34.88
N ASN A 7 41.31 1.31 36.13
CA ASN A 7 40.23 2.17 36.60
C ASN A 7 40.90 3.43 37.16
N VAL A 8 40.52 4.64 36.74
CA VAL A 8 40.57 5.85 37.59
C VAL A 8 39.38 6.76 37.29
N ARG A 9 38.77 7.23 38.38
CA ARG A 9 37.52 7.98 38.54
C ARG A 9 37.66 9.48 38.20
N GLY A 10 36.50 10.10 37.96
CA GLY A 10 36.12 11.34 38.67
C GLY A 10 35.59 12.49 37.81
N LEU A 11 34.28 12.74 37.82
CA LEU A 11 33.63 13.91 38.48
C LEU A 11 32.17 14.06 38.04
N SER A 12 31.27 14.10 39.02
CA SER A 12 29.84 14.39 38.89
C SER A 12 29.54 15.87 39.12
N ALA A 13 28.54 16.41 38.41
CA ALA A 13 27.68 17.53 38.81
C ALA A 13 26.76 17.88 37.62
N VAL A 14 25.48 18.25 37.71
CA VAL A 14 24.53 18.52 38.80
C VAL A 14 23.13 18.43 38.19
N ALA A 15 22.19 17.82 38.91
CA ALA A 15 20.75 17.88 38.65
C ALA A 15 20.17 19.19 39.23
N GLY A 16 19.24 19.81 38.50
CA GLY A 16 18.46 20.94 38.98
C GLY A 16 16.96 20.63 38.96
N ALA A 17 16.41 20.30 40.12
CA ALA A 17 14.98 20.28 40.38
C ALA A 17 14.52 21.68 40.82
N PHE A 18 13.32 22.09 40.44
CA PHE A 18 12.55 23.09 41.19
C PHE A 18 11.10 22.62 41.35
N CYS A 19 10.70 22.54 42.61
CA CYS A 19 9.37 22.24 43.09
C CYS A 19 8.98 23.44 43.96
N GLU A 20 7.83 24.04 43.72
CA GLU A 20 7.14 24.83 44.74
C GLU A 20 5.64 24.51 44.74
N ARG A 21 5.18 24.01 45.88
CA ARG A 21 3.79 24.02 46.34
C ARG A 21 3.60 25.23 47.24
N PRO A 22 2.34 25.58 47.54
CA PRO A 22 1.98 25.73 48.96
C PRO A 22 0.76 24.88 49.35
N ALA A 23 0.76 24.48 50.61
CA ALA A 23 -0.25 23.67 51.30
C ALA A 23 -1.28 24.56 52.02
N PHE A 24 -2.50 24.06 52.25
CA PHE A 24 -3.26 24.32 53.49
C PHE A 24 -4.33 23.24 53.77
N VAL A 25 -4.07 22.47 54.83
CA VAL A 25 -4.91 21.98 55.97
C VAL A 25 -6.28 21.29 55.79
N ALA A 26 -6.25 20.01 56.17
CA ALA A 26 -7.19 19.08 56.84
C ALA A 26 -8.63 19.47 57.26
N GLY A 27 -9.54 18.50 57.06
CA GLY A 27 -10.78 18.28 57.83
C GLY A 27 -11.29 16.83 57.69
N ARG A 28 -11.49 16.13 58.82
CA ARG A 28 -11.92 14.72 58.97
C ARG A 28 -13.46 14.52 58.91
N ARG A 29 -13.85 13.23 58.82
CA ARG A 29 -15.18 12.55 59.02
C ARG A 29 -15.87 12.28 57.67
N GLY A 30 -16.22 11.07 57.23
CA GLY A 30 -16.56 9.82 57.91
C GLY A 30 -18.08 9.62 57.84
N THR A 31 -18.58 8.72 56.98
CA THR A 31 -19.71 7.77 57.20
C THR A 31 -20.10 7.04 55.91
N SER A 32 -20.46 5.77 56.09
CA SER A 32 -21.05 4.77 55.19
C SER A 32 -22.42 5.15 54.60
N PHE A 33 -22.84 4.44 53.53
CA PHE A 33 -24.17 3.81 53.26
C PHE A 33 -24.27 3.55 51.74
N SER A 34 -24.13 2.30 51.30
CA SER A 34 -25.18 1.30 51.01
C SER A 34 -25.93 1.51 49.69
N ALA A 35 -25.83 0.47 48.85
CA ALA A 35 -26.61 0.18 47.66
C ALA A 35 -28.13 0.12 47.91
N MET A 36 -28.91 0.09 46.82
CA MET A 36 -30.26 -0.51 46.58
C MET A 36 -30.77 -0.06 45.17
N PRO A 37 -31.80 -0.68 44.54
CA PRO A 37 -31.74 -2.01 43.92
C PRO A 37 -32.48 -2.11 42.56
N ILE A 38 -32.46 -3.32 42.01
CA ILE A 38 -33.28 -3.86 40.91
C ILE A 38 -34.71 -4.10 41.39
N LEU A 39 -35.71 -3.91 40.52
CA LEU A 39 -37.04 -4.51 40.65
C LEU A 39 -37.55 -4.96 39.28
N ALA A 40 -37.88 -6.25 39.20
CA ALA A 40 -38.66 -6.88 38.16
C ALA A 40 -40.04 -7.22 38.74
N ASP A 41 -41.08 -7.18 37.93
CA ASP A 41 -42.28 -8.01 38.10
C ASP A 41 -43.00 -8.16 36.75
N GLY A 42 -43.44 -9.37 36.47
CA GLY A 42 -44.20 -9.74 35.27
C GLY A 42 -45.65 -10.14 35.58
N LEU A 43 -46.42 -10.51 34.54
CA LEU A 43 -47.58 -11.42 34.48
C LEU A 43 -48.21 -11.33 33.05
N VAL A 44 -48.05 -12.32 32.16
CA VAL A 44 -48.92 -13.49 31.83
C VAL A 44 -50.26 -13.16 31.09
N GLY A 45 -50.47 -13.75 29.89
CA GLY A 45 -51.77 -14.34 29.47
C GLY A 45 -52.43 -13.94 28.12
N ASP A 46 -52.29 -14.81 27.11
CA ASP A 46 -53.27 -15.32 26.10
C ASP A 46 -54.01 -14.48 25.01
N ALA A 47 -53.67 -14.82 23.74
CA ALA A 47 -54.47 -15.34 22.61
C ALA A 47 -55.77 -14.69 22.00
N ILE A 48 -55.63 -14.30 20.71
CA ILE A 48 -56.48 -14.48 19.48
C ILE A 48 -57.98 -14.04 19.43
N ILE A 49 -58.33 -13.16 18.45
CA ILE A 49 -59.35 -13.29 17.35
C ILE A 49 -59.93 -11.92 16.89
N GLY A 50 -59.70 -11.56 15.61
CA GLY A 50 -60.75 -11.25 14.62
C GLY A 50 -61.46 -9.87 14.52
N ARG A 51 -61.08 -9.10 13.49
CA ARG A 51 -61.87 -8.23 12.58
C ARG A 51 -62.87 -7.18 13.16
N ARG A 52 -62.70 -5.90 12.78
CA ARG A 52 -63.34 -5.26 11.62
C ARG A 52 -62.88 -3.81 11.42
N HIS A 53 -62.88 -3.44 10.14
CA HIS A 53 -62.50 -2.20 9.50
C HIS A 53 -63.63 -1.15 9.62
N THR A 54 -63.30 0.10 9.95
CA THR A 54 -63.98 1.30 9.41
C THR A 54 -62.95 2.42 9.23
N PRO A 55 -62.95 3.13 8.10
CA PRO A 55 -61.97 4.15 7.75
C PRO A 55 -62.43 5.52 8.25
N ASP A 56 -61.46 6.36 8.68
CA ASP A 56 -61.41 7.80 8.40
C ASP A 56 -60.41 8.46 9.35
N ALA A 57 -59.20 8.67 8.87
CA ALA A 57 -58.37 9.79 9.28
C ALA A 57 -57.38 10.09 8.15
N CYS A 58 -57.63 11.24 7.53
CA CYS A 58 -56.71 12.02 6.71
C CYS A 58 -55.24 11.64 6.95
N SER A 59 -54.59 11.09 5.92
CA SER A 59 -53.16 10.82 5.91
C SER A 59 -52.39 12.13 6.12
N VAL A 60 -51.94 12.36 7.34
CA VAL A 60 -50.76 13.20 7.57
C VAL A 60 -49.63 12.43 6.91
N LEU A 61 -49.22 12.88 5.72
CA LEU A 61 -47.90 12.56 5.21
C LEU A 61 -46.93 13.15 6.23
N GLU A 62 -46.42 12.30 7.12
CA GLU A 62 -45.17 12.57 7.84
C GLU A 62 -44.19 13.08 6.77
N PRO A 63 -43.63 14.29 6.90
CA PRO A 63 -42.59 14.71 5.97
C PRO A 63 -41.49 13.65 6.07
N LEU A 64 -41.11 13.06 4.94
CA LEU A 64 -39.91 12.21 4.89
C LEU A 64 -38.82 12.98 5.62
N GLU A 65 -38.33 12.46 6.73
CA GLU A 65 -37.10 13.00 7.33
C GLU A 65 -36.09 13.08 6.18
N ALA A 66 -35.54 14.28 5.99
CA ALA A 66 -34.45 14.45 5.06
C ALA A 66 -33.41 13.42 5.48
N ARG A 67 -33.19 12.39 4.66
CA ARG A 67 -32.08 11.46 4.86
C ARG A 67 -30.85 12.36 4.90
N GLU A 68 -30.33 12.62 6.09
CA GLU A 68 -28.98 13.15 6.24
C GLU A 68 -28.07 12.08 5.64
N LEU A 69 -27.75 12.25 4.35
CA LEU A 69 -26.72 11.48 3.69
C LEU A 69 -25.47 11.69 4.53
N MET A 70 -24.92 10.61 5.09
CA MET A 70 -23.66 10.69 5.84
C MET A 70 -22.64 11.40 4.96
N SER A 71 -22.12 12.54 5.44
CA SER A 71 -21.21 13.39 4.66
C SER A 71 -19.85 12.74 4.44
N VAL A 72 -19.54 11.67 5.18
CA VAL A 72 -18.46 10.73 4.87
C VAL A 72 -19.05 9.34 4.62
N SER A 73 -18.78 8.77 3.45
CA SER A 73 -19.25 7.44 3.06
C SER A 73 -18.13 6.66 2.36
N LEU A 74 -18.40 5.40 1.99
CA LEU A 74 -17.57 4.64 1.07
C LEU A 74 -18.25 4.55 -0.30
N ASP A 75 -17.48 4.61 -1.38
CA ASP A 75 -17.98 4.28 -2.72
C ASP A 75 -18.11 2.75 -2.93
N ALA A 76 -18.54 2.34 -4.12
CA ALA A 76 -18.72 0.93 -4.45
C ALA A 76 -17.39 0.12 -4.44
N ALA A 77 -16.26 0.78 -4.67
CA ALA A 77 -14.93 0.20 -4.55
C ALA A 77 -14.39 0.25 -3.09
N GLY A 78 -15.14 0.85 -2.17
CA GLY A 78 -14.83 0.95 -0.76
C GLY A 78 -13.92 2.13 -0.39
N PHE A 79 -13.62 3.06 -1.30
CA PHE A 79 -12.84 4.28 -1.05
C PHE A 79 -13.70 5.35 -0.38
N THR A 80 -13.07 6.20 0.43
CA THR A 80 -13.77 7.23 1.18
C THR A 80 -14.24 8.33 0.23
N VAL A 81 -15.52 8.68 0.33
CA VAL A 81 -16.12 9.83 -0.32
C VAL A 81 -16.51 10.83 0.76
N VAL A 82 -15.89 12.00 0.73
CA VAL A 82 -16.25 13.12 1.61
C VAL A 82 -17.12 14.08 0.81
N THR A 83 -18.42 14.02 1.03
CA THR A 83 -19.39 14.92 0.43
C THR A 83 -19.28 16.30 1.09
N PRO A 84 -19.10 17.39 0.32
CA PRO A 84 -19.05 18.74 0.88
C PRO A 84 -20.32 19.07 1.68
N SER A 85 -20.17 19.68 2.85
CA SER A 85 -21.29 20.29 3.57
C SER A 85 -21.80 21.54 2.83
N ALA A 86 -23.03 21.97 3.11
CA ALA A 86 -23.63 23.14 2.47
C ALA A 86 -22.80 24.44 2.66
N ASP A 87 -22.01 24.53 3.73
CA ASP A 87 -21.15 25.65 4.06
C ASP A 87 -19.66 25.44 3.71
N SER A 88 -19.30 24.30 3.11
CA SER A 88 -17.93 24.00 2.67
C SER A 88 -17.45 24.97 1.60
N ARG A 89 -16.21 25.46 1.74
CA ARG A 89 -15.47 26.02 0.60
C ARG A 89 -14.79 24.88 -0.13
N ILE A 90 -15.05 24.77 -1.44
CA ILE A 90 -14.31 23.88 -2.32
C ILE A 90 -13.26 24.72 -3.04
N ILE A 91 -11.99 24.46 -2.72
CA ILE A 91 -10.84 25.24 -3.15
C ILE A 91 -10.07 24.42 -4.18
N TYR A 92 -9.96 24.92 -5.40
CA TYR A 92 -9.29 24.25 -6.51
C TYR A 92 -7.90 24.83 -6.73
N VAL A 93 -6.90 23.95 -6.87
CA VAL A 93 -5.51 24.30 -7.12
C VAL A 93 -5.03 23.61 -8.41
N SER A 94 -4.37 24.36 -9.30
CA SER A 94 -3.77 23.81 -10.52
C SER A 94 -2.49 24.57 -10.86
N SER A 95 -1.35 23.87 -10.92
CA SER A 95 -0.09 24.50 -11.34
C SER A 95 -0.08 24.81 -12.84
N SER A 96 -0.81 24.03 -13.65
CA SER A 96 -0.86 24.17 -15.11
C SER A 96 -1.88 25.22 -15.58
N GLY A 97 -3.04 25.31 -14.91
CA GLY A 97 -4.16 26.17 -15.32
C GLY A 97 -4.56 27.26 -14.32
N GLY A 98 -3.90 27.35 -13.16
CA GLY A 98 -4.26 28.28 -12.09
C GLY A 98 -3.51 29.61 -12.10
N SER A 99 -4.09 30.57 -11.38
CA SER A 99 -3.46 31.86 -11.03
C SER A 99 -3.80 32.22 -9.59
N ASP A 100 -2.82 32.66 -8.79
CA ASP A 100 -3.04 33.04 -7.39
C ASP A 100 -3.87 34.33 -7.21
N SER A 101 -4.13 35.03 -8.32
CA SER A 101 -5.12 36.11 -8.39
C SER A 101 -6.56 35.61 -8.43
N ASN A 102 -6.79 34.33 -8.74
CA ASN A 102 -8.12 33.75 -8.80
C ASN A 102 -8.71 33.57 -7.39
N SER A 103 -10.04 33.46 -7.31
CA SER A 103 -10.71 33.13 -6.05
C SER A 103 -10.40 31.71 -5.57
N GLY A 104 -10.12 30.79 -6.51
CA GLY A 104 -9.93 29.37 -6.22
C GLY A 104 -11.23 28.60 -5.96
N LEU A 105 -12.40 29.23 -6.06
CA LEU A 105 -13.69 28.61 -5.72
C LEU A 105 -14.42 27.99 -6.93
N SER A 106 -13.73 27.81 -8.05
CA SER A 106 -14.24 27.18 -9.26
C SER A 106 -13.12 26.38 -9.94
N PRO A 107 -13.40 25.17 -10.48
CA PRO A 107 -12.40 24.38 -11.19
C PRO A 107 -11.92 25.05 -12.48
N ASN A 108 -12.68 26.02 -13.02
CA ASN A 108 -12.30 26.81 -14.21
C ASN A 108 -11.46 28.06 -13.85
N SER A 109 -11.33 28.37 -12.56
CA SER A 109 -10.48 29.47 -12.08
C SER A 109 -9.76 29.06 -10.79
N PRO A 110 -8.92 28.00 -10.84
CA PRO A 110 -8.19 27.52 -9.69
C PRO A 110 -7.08 28.50 -9.30
N VAL A 111 -6.67 28.48 -8.03
CA VAL A 111 -5.41 29.12 -7.62
C VAL A 111 -4.22 28.29 -8.11
N LYS A 112 -3.03 28.89 -8.22
CA LYS A 112 -1.86 28.23 -8.79
C LYS A 112 -1.07 27.43 -7.77
N SER A 113 -0.75 28.07 -6.64
CA SER A 113 0.14 27.51 -5.62
C SER A 113 -0.62 26.76 -4.54
N ILE A 114 0.04 25.77 -3.95
CA ILE A 114 -0.47 25.05 -2.78
C ILE A 114 -0.59 26.03 -1.62
N ALA A 115 0.42 26.89 -1.43
CA ALA A 115 0.42 27.91 -0.39
C ALA A 115 -0.83 28.81 -0.46
N ARG A 116 -1.22 29.25 -1.67
CA ARG A 116 -2.44 30.03 -1.84
C ARG A 116 -3.69 29.23 -1.51
N GLY A 117 -3.79 27.99 -1.98
CA GLY A 117 -4.91 27.10 -1.65
C GLY A 117 -5.08 26.89 -0.14
N VAL A 118 -3.98 26.57 0.56
CA VAL A 118 -3.94 26.39 2.02
C VAL A 118 -4.39 27.66 2.77
N SER A 119 -4.12 28.85 2.24
CA SER A 119 -4.54 30.13 2.84
C SER A 119 -6.05 30.37 2.82
N LEU A 120 -6.78 29.69 1.91
CA LEU A 120 -8.23 29.85 1.74
C LEU A 120 -9.06 28.92 2.64
N VAL A 121 -8.44 27.81 3.10
CA VAL A 121 -9.06 26.82 3.99
C VAL A 121 -9.29 27.43 5.37
N ARG A 122 -10.47 27.22 5.94
CA ARG A 122 -10.81 27.63 7.31
C ARG A 122 -10.58 26.47 8.28
N THR A 123 -10.11 26.76 9.49
CA THR A 123 -10.20 25.79 10.58
C THR A 123 -11.63 25.70 11.10
N ASP A 124 -11.96 24.61 11.78
CA ASP A 124 -13.30 24.31 12.29
C ASP A 124 -14.36 24.36 11.18
N SER A 125 -14.04 23.74 10.04
CA SER A 125 -14.88 23.73 8.84
C SER A 125 -14.90 22.36 8.16
N ALA A 126 -15.77 22.18 7.18
CA ALA A 126 -15.75 21.04 6.26
C ALA A 126 -15.12 21.42 4.91
N ASP A 127 -14.18 22.38 4.90
CA ASP A 127 -13.57 22.89 3.67
C ASP A 127 -12.79 21.79 2.94
N GLN A 128 -12.75 21.88 1.61
CA GLN A 128 -12.04 20.94 0.75
C GLN A 128 -10.97 21.67 -0.06
N LEU A 129 -9.76 21.15 -0.06
CA LEU A 129 -8.63 21.61 -0.86
C LEU A 129 -8.33 20.55 -1.92
N LEU A 130 -8.67 20.82 -3.17
CA LEU A 130 -8.60 19.89 -4.29
C LEU A 130 -7.49 20.30 -5.26
N LEU A 131 -6.49 19.44 -5.44
CA LEU A 131 -5.40 19.62 -6.40
C LEU A 131 -5.73 18.92 -7.72
N LYS A 132 -5.40 19.53 -8.85
CA LYS A 132 -5.71 18.95 -10.16
C LYS A 132 -4.89 17.68 -10.41
N ARG A 133 -5.55 16.59 -10.81
CA ARG A 133 -4.88 15.37 -11.29
C ARG A 133 -4.03 15.66 -12.53
N GLY A 134 -2.89 14.99 -12.64
CA GLY A 134 -1.86 15.21 -13.66
C GLY A 134 -0.97 16.46 -13.47
N ASP A 135 -1.31 17.36 -12.54
CA ASP A 135 -0.45 18.51 -12.24
C ASP A 135 0.68 18.12 -11.26
N SER A 136 1.77 18.88 -11.31
CA SER A 136 2.88 18.77 -10.36
C SER A 136 3.28 20.12 -9.76
N TRP A 137 3.77 20.10 -8.52
CA TRP A 137 4.24 21.27 -7.78
C TRP A 137 5.64 21.03 -7.24
N LYS A 138 6.48 22.07 -7.28
CA LYS A 138 7.76 22.15 -6.55
C LYS A 138 7.58 22.97 -5.28
N GLU A 139 6.67 22.51 -4.43
CA GLU A 139 6.23 23.17 -3.20
C GLU A 139 5.95 22.11 -2.12
N THR A 140 5.63 22.56 -0.90
CA THR A 140 5.21 21.69 0.20
C THR A 140 3.94 22.24 0.85
N PHE A 141 3.27 21.45 1.70
CA PHE A 141 2.12 21.94 2.47
C PHE A 141 2.54 22.73 3.73
N GLY A 142 3.84 22.76 4.04
CA GLY A 142 4.37 23.39 5.25
C GLY A 142 3.78 22.78 6.52
N ARG A 143 3.47 23.63 7.51
CA ARG A 143 2.86 23.22 8.78
C ARG A 143 1.34 23.47 8.74
N TRP A 144 0.59 22.38 8.67
CA TRP A 144 -0.86 22.36 8.76
C TRP A 144 -1.34 22.50 10.20
N THR A 145 -2.32 23.39 10.38
CA THR A 145 -2.81 23.83 11.70
C THR A 145 -4.33 24.01 11.72
N LYS A 146 -5.05 23.39 10.77
CA LYS A 146 -6.51 23.55 10.63
C LYS A 146 -7.20 22.24 10.96
N SER A 147 -8.29 22.29 11.71
CA SER A 147 -9.09 21.11 12.07
C SER A 147 -10.41 21.10 11.30
N GLY A 148 -10.91 19.90 10.98
CA GLY A 148 -12.31 19.69 10.64
C GLY A 148 -13.22 19.82 11.86
N ARG A 149 -14.53 19.98 11.63
CA ARG A 149 -15.52 20.12 12.71
C ARG A 149 -15.78 18.82 13.45
N SER A 150 -15.84 17.71 12.72
CA SER A 150 -16.18 16.39 13.23
C SER A 150 -15.73 15.29 12.27
N ALA A 151 -15.89 14.02 12.66
CA ALA A 151 -15.62 12.87 11.80
C ALA A 151 -16.49 12.87 10.52
N ASP A 152 -17.72 13.38 10.59
CA ASP A 152 -18.62 13.50 9.44
C ASP A 152 -18.35 14.77 8.63
N ALA A 153 -17.68 15.77 9.21
CA ALA A 153 -17.35 17.04 8.56
C ALA A 153 -15.84 17.33 8.66
N PRO A 154 -14.97 16.45 8.13
CA PRO A 154 -13.53 16.66 8.15
C PRO A 154 -13.13 17.75 7.16
N ILE A 155 -11.93 18.33 7.35
CA ILE A 155 -11.27 18.99 6.23
C ILE A 155 -10.75 17.91 5.28
N LEU A 156 -11.05 18.04 3.99
CA LEU A 156 -10.52 17.19 2.95
C LEU A 156 -9.38 17.88 2.21
N ILE A 157 -8.26 17.18 2.04
CA ILE A 157 -7.24 17.52 1.05
C ILE A 157 -7.19 16.37 0.06
N SER A 158 -7.55 16.64 -1.19
CA SER A 158 -7.66 15.60 -2.21
C SER A 158 -7.42 16.12 -3.62
N ALA A 159 -7.91 15.41 -4.62
CA ALA A 159 -7.69 15.68 -6.02
C ALA A 159 -9.00 15.87 -6.79
N TYR A 160 -8.95 16.61 -7.91
CA TYR A 160 -10.05 16.73 -8.87
C TYR A 160 -9.57 16.54 -10.31
N GLY A 161 -10.51 16.28 -11.22
CA GLY A 161 -10.20 16.00 -12.61
C GLY A 161 -9.84 14.53 -12.85
N VAL A 162 -9.08 14.28 -13.92
CA VAL A 162 -8.70 12.93 -14.38
C VAL A 162 -7.18 12.83 -14.54
N GLY A 163 -6.66 11.60 -14.56
CA GLY A 163 -5.23 11.31 -14.67
C GLY A 163 -4.57 11.00 -13.33
N ASP A 164 -3.24 11.04 -13.33
CA ASP A 164 -2.42 10.64 -12.19
C ASP A 164 -2.68 11.49 -10.94
N ARG A 165 -2.30 10.96 -9.78
CA ARG A 165 -2.33 11.71 -8.53
C ARG A 165 -1.57 13.04 -8.68
N PRO A 166 -2.06 14.15 -8.09
CA PRO A 166 -1.29 15.38 -7.98
C PRO A 166 0.09 15.11 -7.36
N LEU A 167 1.16 15.49 -8.08
CA LEU A 167 2.54 15.19 -7.69
C LEU A 167 3.19 16.35 -6.94
N ILE A 168 3.57 16.11 -5.70
CA ILE A 168 4.20 17.07 -4.79
C ILE A 168 5.71 16.75 -4.70
N LYS A 169 6.51 17.53 -5.44
CA LYS A 169 7.97 17.42 -5.49
C LYS A 169 8.59 18.31 -4.42
N THR A 170 9.06 17.71 -3.34
CA THR A 170 9.46 18.46 -2.13
C THR A 170 10.95 18.72 -2.04
N GLY A 171 11.74 18.30 -3.04
CA GLY A 171 13.18 18.39 -3.02
C GLY A 171 13.75 17.63 -1.82
N THR A 172 14.44 18.36 -0.95
CA THR A 172 15.02 17.88 0.31
C THR A 172 14.22 18.32 1.54
N SER A 173 13.05 18.93 1.34
CA SER A 173 12.19 19.46 2.41
C SER A 173 11.13 18.43 2.85
N ASP A 174 10.59 18.65 4.05
CA ASP A 174 9.39 17.94 4.53
C ASP A 174 8.20 18.15 3.57
N GLY A 175 7.39 17.13 3.34
CA GLY A 175 6.21 17.24 2.46
C GLY A 175 5.00 17.89 3.13
N PHE A 176 4.58 17.33 4.27
CA PHE A 176 3.38 17.74 4.99
C PHE A 176 3.60 17.60 6.50
N GLY A 177 3.76 18.72 7.22
CA GLY A 177 3.80 18.71 8.68
C GLY A 177 2.42 19.00 9.28
N ILE A 178 1.98 18.23 10.28
CA ILE A 178 0.71 18.42 11.00
C ILE A 178 1.01 18.83 12.44
N GLY A 179 0.52 20.00 12.83
CA GLY A 179 0.75 20.61 14.14
C GLY A 179 1.92 21.59 14.15
N SER A 180 1.86 22.53 15.10
CA SER A 180 2.90 23.52 15.37
C SER A 180 2.94 23.87 16.86
N ALA A 181 3.99 24.55 17.32
CA ALA A 181 4.06 25.02 18.71
C ALA A 181 2.88 25.93 19.11
N SER A 182 2.32 26.68 18.15
CA SER A 182 1.15 27.54 18.36
C SER A 182 -0.20 26.82 18.21
N VAL A 183 -0.24 25.70 17.48
CA VAL A 183 -1.45 24.88 17.29
C VAL A 183 -1.08 23.41 17.51
N LYS A 184 -1.29 22.97 18.76
CA LYS A 184 -0.86 21.65 19.24
C LYS A 184 -1.84 20.53 18.92
N THR A 185 -3.05 20.88 18.48
CA THR A 185 -4.13 19.94 18.19
C THR A 185 -4.64 20.13 16.77
N VAL A 186 -4.80 19.03 16.05
CA VAL A 186 -5.43 18.99 14.73
C VAL A 186 -6.41 17.82 14.74
N ASN A 187 -7.69 18.10 14.48
CA ASN A 187 -8.73 17.08 14.46
C ASN A 187 -9.34 16.94 13.06
N HIS A 188 -9.83 15.75 12.73
CA HIS A 188 -10.68 15.47 11.57
C HIS A 188 -10.10 15.99 10.25
N LEU A 189 -8.97 15.42 9.85
CA LEU A 189 -8.25 15.74 8.63
C LEU A 189 -8.15 14.49 7.75
N SER A 190 -8.61 14.61 6.50
CA SER A 190 -8.51 13.56 5.50
C SER A 190 -7.58 13.99 4.37
N ILE A 191 -6.57 13.17 4.08
CA ILE A 191 -5.60 13.35 2.99
C ILE A 191 -5.77 12.18 2.02
N ILE A 192 -6.30 12.45 0.83
CA ILE A 192 -6.74 11.40 -0.09
C ILE A 192 -6.21 11.63 -1.51
N GLY A 193 -5.55 10.62 -2.10
CA GLY A 193 -5.26 10.62 -3.54
C GLY A 193 -4.11 11.51 -3.99
N LEU A 194 -3.07 11.68 -3.16
CA LEU A 194 -1.90 12.55 -3.44
C LEU A 194 -0.60 11.75 -3.53
N HIS A 195 0.38 12.27 -4.28
CA HIS A 195 1.71 11.69 -4.39
C HIS A 195 2.77 12.65 -3.83
N PHE A 196 3.41 12.28 -2.73
CA PHE A 196 4.54 12.97 -2.13
C PHE A 196 5.86 12.30 -2.55
N TRP A 197 6.75 13.07 -3.18
CA TRP A 197 8.06 12.59 -3.61
C TRP A 197 9.15 13.57 -3.19
N ALA A 198 10.10 13.08 -2.39
CA ALA A 198 11.35 13.81 -2.11
C ALA A 198 12.30 13.68 -3.30
N ASP A 199 11.96 14.31 -4.42
CA ASP A 199 12.70 14.23 -5.68
C ASP A 199 14.17 14.63 -5.52
N GLY A 200 14.49 15.62 -4.67
CA GLY A 200 15.87 16.01 -4.35
C GLY A 200 16.68 14.95 -3.56
N ARG A 201 16.05 13.84 -3.17
CA ARG A 201 16.68 12.65 -2.58
C ARG A 201 16.67 11.44 -3.51
N ASP A 202 16.24 11.61 -4.75
CA ASP A 202 16.32 10.53 -5.72
C ASP A 202 17.69 10.55 -6.41
N PRO A 203 18.50 9.48 -6.35
CA PRO A 203 19.79 9.40 -7.04
C PRO A 203 19.73 9.65 -8.54
N ALA A 204 18.56 9.46 -9.17
CA ALA A 204 18.35 9.71 -10.58
C ALA A 204 18.13 11.20 -10.93
N THR A 205 18.03 12.09 -9.94
CA THR A 205 17.70 13.51 -10.17
C THR A 205 18.92 14.44 -10.08
N PRO A 206 18.97 15.51 -10.90
CA PRO A 206 19.98 16.55 -10.76
C PRO A 206 19.89 17.24 -9.39
N GLY A 207 21.04 17.44 -8.73
CA GLY A 207 21.10 18.07 -7.41
C GLY A 207 20.73 17.14 -6.25
N PHE A 208 20.69 15.83 -6.49
CA PHE A 208 20.51 14.79 -5.49
C PHE A 208 21.36 15.02 -4.22
N ASN A 209 20.69 15.08 -3.07
CA ASN A 209 21.32 15.21 -1.76
C ASN A 209 20.89 14.07 -0.82
N LYS A 210 21.73 13.03 -0.77
CA LYS A 210 21.55 11.88 0.13
C LYS A 210 21.55 12.22 1.62
N TYR A 211 22.15 13.35 2.03
CA TYR A 211 22.28 13.73 3.44
C TYR A 211 21.07 14.47 3.99
N ALA A 212 20.08 14.80 3.15
CA ALA A 212 18.83 15.37 3.61
C ALA A 212 18.02 14.35 4.41
N VAL A 213 17.38 14.82 5.48
CA VAL A 213 16.59 14.00 6.43
C VAL A 213 15.11 14.43 6.54
N PRO A 214 14.39 14.62 5.42
CA PRO A 214 13.01 15.09 5.46
C PRO A 214 12.02 13.99 5.83
N TYR A 215 10.85 14.44 6.25
CA TYR A 215 9.66 13.61 6.47
C TYR A 215 8.63 13.81 5.35
N GLY A 216 7.98 12.74 4.90
CA GLY A 216 6.90 12.83 3.91
C GLY A 216 5.66 13.47 4.53
N ILE A 217 4.98 12.73 5.40
CA ILE A 217 3.88 13.21 6.25
C ILE A 217 4.33 13.10 7.71
N ASN A 218 4.35 14.21 8.44
CA ASN A 218 4.85 14.30 9.80
C ASN A 218 3.82 14.89 10.76
N CYS A 219 3.11 14.04 11.50
CA CYS A 219 2.19 14.46 12.55
C CYS A 219 2.87 14.54 13.90
N ILE A 220 2.99 15.75 14.41
CA ILE A 220 3.45 16.03 15.77
C ILE A 220 2.34 16.55 16.69
N ALA A 221 1.16 16.84 16.12
CA ALA A 221 -0.03 17.29 16.86
C ALA A 221 -0.64 16.15 17.69
N GLY A 222 -1.29 16.52 18.80
CA GLY A 222 -2.36 15.71 19.35
C GLY A 222 -3.67 15.88 18.57
N GLY A 223 -4.70 15.13 18.92
CA GLY A 223 -6.02 15.26 18.32
C GLY A 223 -6.69 13.92 18.06
N THR A 224 -7.63 13.88 17.12
CA THR A 224 -8.32 12.67 16.66
C THR A 224 -8.68 12.75 15.18
N GLY A 225 -8.80 11.60 14.51
CA GLY A 225 -9.43 11.49 13.20
C GLY A 225 -8.51 11.97 12.09
N LEU A 226 -7.38 11.26 11.89
CA LEU A 226 -6.50 11.46 10.75
C LEU A 226 -6.69 10.30 9.76
N LEU A 227 -7.19 10.61 8.56
CA LEU A 227 -7.29 9.67 7.45
C LEU A 227 -6.22 9.96 6.41
N ILE A 228 -5.45 8.94 6.05
CA ILE A 228 -4.52 8.93 4.93
C ILE A 228 -4.95 7.79 4.00
N GLU A 229 -5.47 8.12 2.83
CA GLU A 229 -6.00 7.12 1.88
C GLU A 229 -5.50 7.36 0.45
N ASP A 230 -5.23 6.30 -0.31
CA ASP A 230 -4.84 6.42 -1.72
C ASP A 230 -3.64 7.36 -1.94
N VAL A 231 -2.72 7.48 -0.97
CA VAL A 231 -1.52 8.29 -1.13
C VAL A 231 -0.34 7.45 -1.58
N LYS A 232 0.57 8.04 -2.36
CA LYS A 232 1.93 7.53 -2.59
C LYS A 232 2.92 8.42 -1.86
N VAL A 233 3.78 7.87 -1.01
CA VAL A 233 4.81 8.61 -0.28
C VAL A 233 6.14 7.88 -0.41
N GLU A 234 7.13 8.53 -1.04
CA GLU A 234 8.39 7.86 -1.34
C GLU A 234 9.65 8.72 -1.22
N LYS A 235 10.76 8.03 -0.94
CA LYS A 235 12.13 8.56 -0.89
C LYS A 235 12.39 9.63 0.17
N TYR A 236 11.56 9.74 1.20
CA TYR A 236 11.88 10.53 2.40
C TYR A 236 12.83 9.76 3.32
N MET A 237 13.38 10.41 4.36
CA MET A 237 14.06 9.66 5.42
C MET A 237 13.03 8.83 6.18
N THR A 238 11.94 9.47 6.58
CA THR A 238 10.75 8.78 7.08
C THR A 238 9.55 9.20 6.26
N ASN A 239 8.90 8.25 5.59
CA ASN A 239 7.76 8.56 4.72
C ASN A 239 6.57 9.06 5.54
N VAL A 240 6.18 8.35 6.60
CA VAL A 240 5.12 8.78 7.53
C VAL A 240 5.62 8.72 8.97
N ALA A 241 5.51 9.83 9.71
CA ALA A 241 5.82 9.92 11.13
C ALA A 241 4.60 10.39 11.92
N LEU A 242 4.23 9.65 12.96
CA LEU A 242 3.16 9.96 13.89
C LEU A 242 3.75 9.98 15.30
N VAL A 243 4.06 11.15 15.82
CA VAL A 243 4.82 11.30 17.08
C VAL A 243 4.05 12.16 18.04
N SER A 244 3.89 11.68 19.27
CA SER A 244 3.16 12.38 20.34
C SER A 244 3.89 13.59 20.95
N TYR A 245 4.62 14.35 20.12
CA TYR A 245 5.49 15.44 20.57
C TYR A 245 4.72 16.62 21.17
N LEU A 246 3.59 17.03 20.57
CA LEU A 246 2.73 18.08 21.11
C LEU A 246 1.47 17.53 21.80
N GLY A 247 1.23 16.23 21.69
CA GLY A 247 0.10 15.53 22.27
C GLY A 247 -0.18 14.20 21.57
N THR A 248 -1.00 13.35 22.16
CA THR A 248 -1.39 12.07 21.55
C THR A 248 -2.39 12.29 20.41
N MET A 249 -2.07 11.78 19.23
CA MET A 249 -3.04 11.61 18.15
C MET A 249 -3.83 10.31 18.35
N GLN A 250 -5.13 10.38 18.07
CA GLN A 250 -6.07 9.27 18.22
C GLN A 250 -6.76 8.97 16.89
N ASP A 251 -7.25 7.75 16.71
CA ASP A 251 -8.09 7.34 15.58
C ASP A 251 -7.45 7.68 14.22
N VAL A 252 -6.27 7.11 14.01
CA VAL A 252 -5.50 7.27 12.77
C VAL A 252 -5.76 6.10 11.85
N THR A 253 -6.24 6.37 10.64
CA THR A 253 -6.41 5.36 9.60
C THR A 253 -5.49 5.67 8.43
N ILE A 254 -4.63 4.71 8.09
CA ILE A 254 -3.86 4.71 6.86
C ILE A 254 -4.37 3.53 6.03
N ARG A 255 -4.92 3.79 4.85
CA ARG A 255 -5.49 2.72 4.03
C ARG A 255 -5.20 2.87 2.54
N ARG A 256 -5.07 1.74 1.85
CA ARG A 256 -4.86 1.67 0.39
C ARG A 256 -3.77 2.62 -0.13
N SER A 257 -2.72 2.80 0.67
CA SER A 257 -1.63 3.74 0.38
C SER A 257 -0.34 3.00 0.08
N ILE A 258 0.55 3.64 -0.68
CA ILE A 258 1.82 3.10 -1.16
C ILE A 258 2.95 3.90 -0.50
N ILE A 259 3.74 3.23 0.34
CA ILE A 259 4.76 3.85 1.17
C ILE A 259 6.08 3.12 0.93
N THR A 260 6.99 3.75 0.19
CA THR A 260 8.15 3.03 -0.39
C THR A 260 9.47 3.79 -0.30
N ASP A 261 10.55 3.02 -0.35
CA ASP A 261 11.90 3.51 -0.63
C ASP A 261 12.37 4.61 0.34
N ALA A 262 11.89 4.60 1.59
CA ALA A 262 12.48 5.44 2.64
C ALA A 262 13.94 5.01 2.86
N PHE A 263 14.87 5.94 3.00
CA PHE A 263 16.28 5.59 3.24
C PHE A 263 17.02 6.67 4.01
N ASP A 264 18.13 6.30 4.63
CA ASP A 264 19.12 7.22 5.19
C ASP A 264 20.52 6.67 4.91
N VAL A 265 21.53 7.56 4.88
CA VAL A 265 22.94 7.20 4.66
C VAL A 265 23.80 7.33 5.92
N GLY A 266 23.17 7.34 7.10
CA GLY A 266 23.83 7.66 8.36
C GLY A 266 24.15 9.15 8.50
N ALA A 267 23.36 10.01 7.84
CA ALA A 267 23.55 11.47 7.89
C ALA A 267 23.16 12.07 9.26
N SER A 268 22.39 11.32 10.05
CA SER A 268 21.97 11.70 11.39
C SER A 268 21.95 10.49 12.32
N SER A 269 21.67 10.70 13.61
CA SER A 269 21.38 9.61 14.55
C SER A 269 19.94 9.09 14.44
N LEU A 270 19.16 9.60 13.48
CA LEU A 270 17.80 9.14 13.21
C LEU A 270 17.83 7.87 12.36
N HIS A 271 16.65 7.28 12.19
CA HIS A 271 16.48 6.03 11.46
C HIS A 271 15.44 6.21 10.35
N ALA A 272 15.66 5.53 9.23
CA ALA A 272 14.74 5.58 8.11
C ALA A 272 13.57 4.61 8.30
N GLN A 273 12.35 5.08 8.04
CA GLN A 273 11.12 4.31 8.28
C GLN A 273 10.10 4.54 7.17
N GLY A 274 9.37 3.50 6.76
CA GLY A 274 8.15 3.70 5.98
C GLY A 274 7.10 4.40 6.83
N LEU A 275 6.78 3.83 8.00
CA LEU A 275 5.95 4.44 9.04
C LEU A 275 6.63 4.34 10.41
N PHE A 276 6.74 5.46 11.11
CA PHE A 276 7.12 5.52 12.53
C PHE A 276 5.95 6.04 13.36
N ALA A 277 5.53 5.32 14.40
CA ALA A 277 4.47 5.76 15.31
C ALA A 277 4.84 5.60 16.79
N ASP A 278 4.87 6.71 17.52
CA ASP A 278 5.20 6.78 18.94
C ASP A 278 4.16 7.57 19.75
N GLY A 279 3.44 6.87 20.63
CA GLY A 279 2.44 7.46 21.53
C GLY A 279 1.11 7.77 20.84
N VAL A 280 0.71 6.97 19.85
CA VAL A 280 -0.56 7.09 19.11
C VAL A 280 -1.57 6.06 19.62
N ARG A 281 -2.86 6.41 19.67
CA ARG A 281 -3.94 5.49 20.08
C ARG A 281 -4.89 5.20 18.93
N GLY A 282 -5.19 3.93 18.68
CA GLY A 282 -6.11 3.54 17.60
C GLY A 282 -5.48 3.77 16.23
N ILE A 283 -4.55 2.89 15.84
CA ILE A 283 -3.92 2.93 14.51
C ILE A 283 -4.52 1.82 13.67
N THR A 284 -5.15 2.18 12.56
CA THR A 284 -5.65 1.25 11.56
C THR A 284 -4.77 1.31 10.32
N LEU A 285 -4.13 0.20 9.97
CA LEU A 285 -3.42 -0.01 8.71
C LEU A 285 -4.21 -1.01 7.88
N GLU A 286 -4.82 -0.56 6.79
CA GLU A 286 -5.69 -1.40 5.95
C GLU A 286 -5.21 -1.39 4.49
N GLN A 287 -4.91 -2.55 3.93
CA GLN A 287 -4.67 -2.69 2.47
C GLN A 287 -3.55 -1.81 1.90
N ASN A 288 -2.59 -1.40 2.74
CA ASN A 288 -1.44 -0.62 2.32
C ASN A 288 -0.33 -1.50 1.74
N THR A 289 0.56 -0.86 0.97
CA THR A 289 1.85 -1.40 0.58
C THR A 289 2.96 -0.65 1.29
N PHE A 290 3.75 -1.37 2.07
CA PHE A 290 5.04 -0.92 2.58
C PHE A 290 6.13 -1.77 1.94
N ASP A 291 6.92 -1.17 1.05
CA ASP A 291 7.94 -1.90 0.30
C ASP A 291 9.28 -1.18 0.30
N HIS A 292 10.36 -1.94 0.53
CA HIS A 292 11.74 -1.47 0.39
C HIS A 292 12.06 -0.23 1.25
N ASN A 293 11.46 -0.09 2.43
CA ASN A 293 11.77 1.02 3.32
C ASN A 293 12.93 0.69 4.25
N GLY A 294 13.69 1.74 4.55
CA GLY A 294 14.82 1.76 5.45
C GLY A 294 16.19 1.66 4.79
N TRP A 295 16.26 1.52 3.47
CA TRP A 295 17.48 1.25 2.72
C TRP A 295 17.28 1.48 1.22
N LEU A 296 18.37 1.53 0.45
CA LEU A 296 18.35 1.68 -1.00
C LEU A 296 19.54 0.95 -1.66
N ASP A 297 19.26 -0.11 -2.43
CA ASP A 297 20.27 -1.01 -3.03
C ASP A 297 21.36 -0.29 -3.84
N SER A 298 20.96 0.71 -4.62
CA SER A 298 21.82 1.42 -5.57
C SER A 298 22.66 2.54 -4.94
N LEU A 299 22.54 2.76 -3.62
CA LEU A 299 23.13 3.92 -2.96
C LEU A 299 24.09 3.52 -1.83
N ALA A 300 25.38 3.79 -2.05
CA ALA A 300 26.40 3.59 -1.04
C ALA A 300 26.12 4.42 0.24
N GLY A 301 26.06 3.72 1.38
CA GLY A 301 25.73 4.28 2.69
C GLY A 301 24.28 4.01 3.12
N ALA A 302 23.39 3.68 2.18
CA ALA A 302 21.97 3.39 2.45
C ALA A 302 21.69 1.89 2.56
N GLN A 303 22.65 1.10 3.07
CA GLN A 303 22.45 -0.34 3.22
C GLN A 303 21.41 -0.66 4.29
N ALA A 304 20.83 -1.86 4.20
CA ALA A 304 19.93 -2.36 5.22
C ALA A 304 20.62 -2.41 6.60
N THR A 305 19.96 -1.86 7.61
CA THR A 305 20.37 -1.88 9.01
C THR A 305 19.27 -2.48 9.88
N ILE A 306 19.64 -2.87 11.10
CA ILE A 306 18.70 -3.42 12.09
C ILE A 306 17.71 -2.37 12.65
N PHE A 307 17.98 -1.08 12.44
CA PHE A 307 17.24 0.03 13.04
C PHE A 307 16.17 0.65 12.12
N ASN A 308 16.26 0.36 10.82
CA ASN A 308 15.35 0.89 9.82
C ASN A 308 14.29 -0.15 9.47
N HIS A 309 13.03 0.25 9.27
CA HIS A 309 11.91 -0.68 9.09
C HIS A 309 10.92 -0.21 8.02
N ASN A 310 10.06 -1.12 7.58
CA ASN A 310 8.83 -0.77 6.87
C ASN A 310 7.88 -0.04 7.83
N VAL A 311 7.51 -0.69 8.92
CA VAL A 311 6.65 -0.09 9.95
C VAL A 311 7.23 -0.31 11.34
N TYR A 312 7.36 0.77 12.10
CA TYR A 312 7.78 0.77 13.50
C TYR A 312 6.69 1.43 14.36
N ILE A 313 6.00 0.61 15.15
CA ILE A 313 5.08 1.05 16.22
C ILE A 313 5.73 0.80 17.58
N THR A 314 5.91 1.84 18.38
CA THR A 314 6.54 1.74 19.71
C THR A 314 5.59 1.14 20.76
N GLY A 315 6.13 0.77 21.92
CA GLY A 315 5.32 0.31 23.07
C GLY A 315 4.53 1.42 23.77
N ASN A 316 4.74 2.69 23.38
CA ASN A 316 3.92 3.82 23.86
C ASN A 316 2.59 3.94 23.09
N SER A 317 2.49 3.31 21.93
CA SER A 317 1.29 3.30 21.10
C SER A 317 0.35 2.16 21.49
N THR A 318 -0.94 2.28 21.20
CA THR A 318 -1.96 1.27 21.56
C THR A 318 -3.05 1.16 20.49
N GLY A 319 -3.77 0.03 20.48
CA GLY A 319 -4.91 -0.17 19.58
C GLY A 319 -4.52 -0.30 18.11
N LEU A 320 -3.39 -0.96 17.81
CA LEU A 320 -3.00 -1.27 16.43
C LEU A 320 -3.93 -2.34 15.84
N VAL A 321 -4.46 -2.06 14.66
CA VAL A 321 -5.13 -2.99 13.76
C VAL A 321 -4.40 -2.93 12.42
N ALA A 322 -3.83 -4.05 11.97
CA ALA A 322 -3.18 -4.14 10.66
C ALA A 322 -3.81 -5.28 9.85
N THR A 323 -4.56 -4.95 8.80
CA THR A 323 -5.32 -5.91 8.01
C THR A 323 -5.06 -5.79 6.52
N GLY A 324 -4.77 -6.92 5.86
CA GLY A 324 -4.69 -6.97 4.40
C GLY A 324 -3.56 -6.16 3.78
N ASN A 325 -2.51 -5.82 4.53
CA ASN A 325 -1.37 -5.04 4.05
C ASN A 325 -0.31 -5.96 3.40
N ILE A 326 0.51 -5.37 2.53
CA ILE A 326 1.74 -5.96 2.01
C ILE A 326 2.91 -5.29 2.73
N PHE A 327 3.72 -6.08 3.43
CA PHE A 327 4.99 -5.66 4.02
C PHE A 327 6.10 -6.43 3.31
N SER A 328 6.89 -5.76 2.48
CA SER A 328 7.90 -6.42 1.66
C SER A 328 9.26 -5.73 1.69
N ASN A 329 10.31 -6.53 1.57
CA ASN A 329 11.69 -6.06 1.37
C ASN A 329 12.16 -5.00 2.38
N ALA A 330 11.67 -5.03 3.63
CA ALA A 330 12.08 -4.07 4.66
C ALA A 330 13.56 -4.15 4.98
N SER A 331 14.18 -3.04 5.42
CA SER A 331 15.56 -3.06 5.93
C SER A 331 15.77 -4.02 7.11
N SER A 332 14.87 -4.00 8.11
CA SER A 332 14.92 -4.92 9.26
C SER A 332 13.59 -5.63 9.45
N HIS A 333 12.54 -4.88 9.82
CA HIS A 333 11.21 -5.45 10.07
C HIS A 333 10.18 -5.03 9.04
N GLY A 334 9.37 -6.00 8.58
CA GLY A 334 8.13 -5.71 7.86
C GLY A 334 7.18 -4.91 8.75
N LEU A 335 6.88 -5.44 9.93
CA LEU A 335 6.10 -4.76 10.98
C LEU A 335 6.72 -4.98 12.35
N GLN A 336 7.14 -3.91 13.02
CA GLN A 336 7.50 -3.93 14.43
C GLN A 336 6.32 -3.41 15.27
N ALA A 337 5.55 -4.33 15.85
CA ALA A 337 4.37 -4.06 16.66
C ALA A 337 4.70 -4.22 18.16
N ARG A 338 5.53 -3.34 18.72
CA ARG A 338 5.88 -3.38 20.16
C ARG A 338 4.66 -3.22 21.06
N SER A 339 3.63 -2.53 20.57
CA SER A 339 2.33 -2.31 21.20
C SER A 339 1.44 -3.58 21.30
N GLY A 340 1.69 -4.60 20.48
CA GLY A 340 0.71 -5.66 20.20
C GLY A 340 -0.36 -5.22 19.21
N GLY A 341 -1.57 -5.78 19.29
CA GLY A 341 -2.70 -5.43 18.44
C GLY A 341 -3.33 -6.59 17.67
N VAL A 342 -4.16 -6.28 16.69
CA VAL A 342 -4.82 -7.25 15.80
C VAL A 342 -4.16 -7.20 14.43
N ILE A 343 -3.43 -8.25 14.06
CA ILE A 343 -2.68 -8.34 12.81
C ILE A 343 -3.25 -9.49 11.99
N SER A 344 -4.00 -9.18 10.92
CA SER A 344 -4.77 -10.21 10.20
C SER A 344 -4.68 -10.15 8.68
N GLY A 345 -4.56 -11.32 8.03
CA GLY A 345 -4.64 -11.43 6.57
C GLY A 345 -3.58 -10.62 5.80
N ASN A 346 -2.44 -10.33 6.41
CA ASN A 346 -1.35 -9.58 5.76
C ASN A 346 -0.40 -10.52 5.01
N LEU A 347 0.24 -9.98 3.98
CA LEU A 347 1.36 -10.61 3.27
C LEU A 347 2.68 -10.01 3.77
N PHE A 348 3.56 -10.86 4.29
CA PHE A 348 4.94 -10.53 4.59
C PHE A 348 5.86 -11.22 3.59
N LEU A 349 6.67 -10.46 2.86
CA LEU A 349 7.47 -10.98 1.76
C LEU A 349 8.95 -10.55 1.88
N ASN A 350 9.85 -11.53 1.93
CA ASN A 350 11.30 -11.31 1.84
C ASN A 350 11.84 -10.25 2.83
N ASN A 351 11.22 -10.16 4.00
CA ASN A 351 11.71 -9.31 5.08
C ASN A 351 12.78 -10.07 5.87
N PRO A 352 13.84 -9.40 6.36
CA PRO A 352 14.79 -10.05 7.24
C PRO A 352 14.16 -10.52 8.54
N ILE A 353 13.28 -9.72 9.12
CA ILE A 353 12.36 -10.13 10.16
C ILE A 353 10.98 -9.71 9.68
N SER A 354 10.08 -10.65 9.42
CA SER A 354 8.77 -10.26 8.89
C SER A 354 7.99 -9.46 9.92
N MET A 355 8.01 -9.88 11.19
CA MET A 355 7.31 -9.17 12.24
C MET A 355 7.97 -9.31 13.61
N SER A 356 7.84 -8.29 14.46
CA SER A 356 7.97 -8.44 15.92
C SER A 356 6.66 -8.03 16.62
N TYR A 357 6.31 -8.73 17.70
CA TYR A 357 5.06 -8.51 18.45
C TYR A 357 5.34 -8.44 19.94
N GLY A 358 5.02 -7.30 20.56
CA GLY A 358 5.31 -7.03 21.97
C GLY A 358 6.79 -6.85 22.32
N LEU A 359 7.69 -7.36 21.48
CA LEU A 359 9.11 -7.48 21.77
C LEU A 359 9.86 -6.15 21.60
N VAL A 360 10.62 -5.78 22.63
CA VAL A 360 11.70 -4.80 22.54
C VAL A 360 13.04 -5.50 22.70
N ASN A 361 13.80 -5.62 21.62
CA ASN A 361 15.13 -6.21 21.62
C ASN A 361 16.20 -5.13 21.43
N GLY A 362 16.43 -4.36 22.50
CA GLY A 362 17.37 -3.24 22.54
C GLY A 362 16.80 -2.04 23.31
N GLY A 363 17.14 -0.83 22.88
CA GLY A 363 16.60 0.40 23.44
C GLY A 363 15.11 0.60 23.14
N GLY A 364 14.40 1.21 24.09
CA GLY A 364 13.01 1.65 23.94
C GLY A 364 12.08 1.12 25.03
N VAL A 365 10.79 1.41 24.86
CA VAL A 365 9.74 1.15 25.85
C VAL A 365 9.02 -0.15 25.56
N ASN A 366 9.02 -1.08 26.51
CA ASN A 366 8.09 -2.20 26.50
C ASN A 366 6.66 -1.69 26.78
N THR A 367 5.67 -2.31 26.15
CA THR A 367 4.27 -2.06 26.48
C THR A 367 4.01 -2.41 27.94
N ILE A 368 3.64 -1.39 28.73
CA ILE A 368 3.34 -1.51 30.16
C ILE A 368 2.16 -2.48 30.34
N GLY A 369 2.31 -3.47 31.23
CA GLY A 369 1.31 -4.51 31.47
C GLY A 369 1.28 -5.61 30.41
N GLY A 370 2.18 -5.58 29.42
CA GLY A 370 2.27 -6.54 28.33
C GLY A 370 1.38 -6.21 27.13
N ALA A 371 1.89 -6.58 25.95
CA ALA A 371 1.18 -6.56 24.68
C ALA A 371 0.14 -7.69 24.60
N PHE A 372 -0.96 -7.45 23.89
CA PHE A 372 -2.03 -8.43 23.71
C PHE A 372 -2.78 -8.20 22.40
N GLY A 373 -3.51 -9.24 21.96
CA GLY A 373 -4.28 -9.21 20.73
C GLY A 373 -4.18 -10.52 19.95
N GLN A 374 -4.14 -10.42 18.62
CA GLN A 374 -4.22 -11.57 17.73
C GLN A 374 -3.30 -11.40 16.52
N VAL A 375 -2.68 -12.49 16.09
CA VAL A 375 -1.94 -12.55 14.82
C VAL A 375 -2.52 -13.71 14.03
N THR A 376 -3.39 -13.42 13.06
CA THR A 376 -4.18 -14.47 12.40
C THR A 376 -4.17 -14.42 10.89
N ASP A 377 -4.16 -15.59 10.27
CA ASP A 377 -4.37 -15.73 8.83
C ASP A 377 -3.36 -14.97 7.94
N ASN A 378 -2.20 -14.61 8.50
CA ASN A 378 -1.12 -13.95 7.75
C ASN A 378 -0.28 -14.97 7.00
N VAL A 379 0.37 -14.52 5.92
CA VAL A 379 1.30 -15.34 5.13
C VAL A 379 2.67 -14.67 5.16
N PHE A 380 3.66 -15.44 5.58
CA PHE A 380 5.07 -15.09 5.67
C PHE A 380 5.86 -15.89 4.63
N LEU A 381 6.29 -15.25 3.56
CA LEU A 381 7.02 -15.87 2.44
C LEU A 381 8.46 -15.39 2.40
N GLY A 382 9.38 -16.35 2.46
CA GLY A 382 10.81 -16.08 2.35
C GLY A 382 11.39 -15.29 3.52
N GLY A 383 12.67 -14.96 3.38
CA GLY A 383 13.47 -14.23 4.34
C GLY A 383 14.77 -13.77 3.69
N ARG A 384 15.55 -12.95 4.41
CA ARG A 384 16.88 -12.55 3.96
C ARG A 384 17.73 -12.07 5.14
N ASP A 385 19.02 -11.85 4.88
CA ASP A 385 19.95 -11.27 5.85
C ASP A 385 19.95 -9.74 5.80
N ILE A 386 20.48 -9.12 6.86
CA ILE A 386 20.72 -7.67 6.92
C ILE A 386 22.23 -7.44 6.80
N SER A 387 22.71 -7.07 5.62
CA SER A 387 24.11 -6.70 5.41
C SER A 387 25.11 -7.73 5.99
N GLY A 388 24.87 -9.02 5.72
CA GLY A 388 25.68 -10.14 6.21
C GLY A 388 25.36 -10.59 7.64
N GLN A 389 24.48 -9.89 8.37
CA GLN A 389 23.94 -10.37 9.63
C GLN A 389 22.82 -11.37 9.37
N ASN A 390 23.04 -12.61 9.80
CA ASN A 390 22.08 -13.70 9.69
C ASN A 390 20.71 -13.29 10.27
N ARG A 391 19.67 -13.34 9.44
CA ARG A 391 18.27 -13.06 9.79
C ARG A 391 17.35 -14.13 9.16
N GLY A 392 16.22 -13.70 8.61
CA GLY A 392 15.15 -14.55 8.11
C GLY A 392 14.31 -15.20 9.22
N ILE A 393 13.78 -14.35 10.09
CA ILE A 393 12.80 -14.74 11.11
C ILE A 393 11.39 -14.39 10.61
N GLY A 394 10.44 -15.31 10.78
CA GLY A 394 9.03 -15.00 10.52
C GLY A 394 8.50 -14.01 11.55
N ILE A 395 8.34 -14.43 12.80
CA ILE A 395 7.89 -13.58 13.89
C ILE A 395 8.74 -13.71 15.15
N GLN A 396 9.07 -12.58 15.77
CA GLN A 396 9.64 -12.51 17.10
C GLN A 396 8.59 -12.05 18.12
N VAL A 397 8.52 -12.72 19.26
CA VAL A 397 7.45 -12.51 20.24
C VAL A 397 8.04 -12.32 21.62
N GLY A 398 7.54 -11.33 22.35
CA GLY A 398 7.89 -11.12 23.75
C GLY A 398 6.88 -10.22 24.43
N ASN A 399 7.02 -10.05 25.74
CA ASN A 399 6.19 -9.12 26.53
C ASN A 399 4.67 -9.30 26.34
N ILE A 400 4.17 -10.53 26.47
CA ILE A 400 2.74 -10.84 26.34
C ILE A 400 2.02 -10.74 27.68
N LYS A 401 0.89 -10.04 27.65
CA LYS A 401 0.06 -9.71 28.81
C LYS A 401 -0.50 -10.96 29.50
N PRO A 402 -0.27 -11.11 30.81
CA PRO A 402 -0.92 -12.14 31.60
C PRO A 402 -2.44 -12.00 31.61
N GLY A 403 -3.16 -13.11 31.39
CA GLY A 403 -4.62 -13.21 31.39
C GLY A 403 -5.32 -12.74 30.10
N ALA A 404 -4.57 -12.33 29.08
CA ALA A 404 -5.15 -11.75 27.87
C ALA A 404 -5.57 -12.77 26.80
N GLY A 405 -5.10 -14.02 26.87
CA GLY A 405 -5.44 -15.06 25.88
C GLY A 405 -4.96 -14.75 24.46
N THR A 406 -3.81 -14.10 24.33
CA THR A 406 -3.23 -13.74 23.03
C THR A 406 -3.08 -14.98 22.15
N THR A 407 -3.55 -14.91 20.91
CA THR A 407 -3.60 -16.06 20.01
C THR A 407 -2.97 -15.76 18.67
N PHE A 408 -2.03 -16.61 18.25
CA PHE A 408 -1.41 -16.55 16.93
C PHE A 408 -1.89 -17.75 16.14
N ALA A 409 -2.81 -17.54 15.19
CA ALA A 409 -3.52 -18.65 14.57
C ALA A 409 -3.62 -18.65 13.05
N ARG A 410 -3.55 -19.85 12.45
CA ARG A 410 -3.73 -20.06 11.00
C ARG A 410 -2.78 -19.21 10.14
N ASN A 411 -1.61 -18.87 10.66
CA ASN A 411 -0.57 -18.21 9.89
C ASN A 411 0.23 -19.25 9.11
N ILE A 412 0.77 -18.84 7.96
CA ILE A 412 1.63 -19.68 7.12
C ILE A 412 3.03 -19.06 7.09
N PHE A 413 4.05 -19.85 7.40
CA PHE A 413 5.46 -19.49 7.26
C PHE A 413 6.07 -20.44 6.23
N ALA A 414 6.48 -19.93 5.07
CA ALA A 414 6.88 -20.78 3.96
C ALA A 414 8.13 -20.29 3.20
N ASN A 415 8.88 -21.26 2.66
CA ASN A 415 9.92 -21.10 1.64
C ASN A 415 11.14 -20.28 2.08
N TYR A 416 11.76 -20.67 3.20
CA TYR A 416 13.04 -20.14 3.66
C TYR A 416 13.88 -21.24 4.35
N ALA A 417 14.05 -22.35 3.64
CA ALA A 417 14.64 -23.60 4.16
C ALA A 417 16.17 -23.53 4.28
N GLU A 418 16.79 -22.73 3.42
CA GLU A 418 18.21 -22.42 3.35
C GLU A 418 18.68 -21.48 4.47
N GLY A 419 17.75 -20.80 5.13
CA GLY A 419 18.01 -19.84 6.18
C GLY A 419 18.65 -20.42 7.45
N GLY A 420 19.02 -19.51 8.36
CA GLY A 420 19.60 -19.82 9.66
C GLY A 420 18.57 -20.06 10.76
N LEU A 421 17.50 -19.26 10.76
CA LEU A 421 16.71 -18.91 11.95
C LEU A 421 15.26 -19.44 11.91
N PRO A 422 14.56 -19.43 13.06
CA PRO A 422 13.20 -19.97 13.18
C PRO A 422 12.12 -19.13 12.51
N ALA A 423 11.02 -19.79 12.14
CA ALA A 423 9.80 -19.13 11.73
C ALA A 423 9.18 -18.34 12.89
N ILE A 424 9.21 -18.90 14.11
CA ILE A 424 8.68 -18.26 15.32
C ILE A 424 9.75 -18.27 16.41
N THR A 425 10.09 -17.09 16.93
CA THR A 425 11.03 -16.95 18.05
C THR A 425 10.31 -16.35 19.24
N LEU A 426 10.39 -17.03 20.38
CA LEU A 426 9.83 -16.62 21.66
C LEU A 426 10.96 -16.11 22.56
N GLU A 427 10.92 -14.82 22.90
CA GLU A 427 12.00 -14.09 23.57
C GLU A 427 11.47 -13.21 24.72
N PHE A 428 12.39 -12.60 25.46
CA PHE A 428 12.11 -11.64 26.52
C PHE A 428 12.50 -10.22 26.07
N GLY A 429 11.72 -9.21 26.48
CA GLY A 429 11.99 -7.81 26.13
C GLY A 429 13.04 -7.18 27.06
N VAL A 430 14.06 -6.52 26.51
CA VAL A 430 15.19 -5.91 27.25
C VAL A 430 15.14 -4.38 27.33
N GLY A 431 14.01 -3.76 26.97
CA GLY A 431 13.76 -2.31 27.08
C GLY A 431 13.44 -1.78 28.49
N THR A 432 12.84 -0.60 28.61
CA THR A 432 12.29 -0.10 29.89
C THR A 432 10.98 -0.83 30.25
N HIS A 433 10.50 -0.68 31.50
CA HIS A 433 9.29 -1.35 32.00
C HIS A 433 9.40 -2.89 32.04
N GLN A 434 10.60 -3.40 32.32
CA GLN A 434 10.89 -4.82 32.43
C GLN A 434 10.19 -5.50 33.62
N ASP A 435 9.66 -4.76 34.58
CA ASP A 435 8.99 -5.30 35.78
C ASP A 435 7.47 -5.06 35.80
N ASP A 436 6.93 -4.37 34.80
CA ASP A 436 5.55 -3.88 34.81
C ASP A 436 4.59 -4.90 34.17
N GLY A 437 4.45 -6.07 34.78
CA GLY A 437 3.50 -7.11 34.34
C GLY A 437 3.86 -7.75 32.99
N VAL A 438 5.16 -7.82 32.69
CA VAL A 438 5.72 -8.29 31.43
C VAL A 438 6.20 -9.76 31.52
N GLY A 439 6.63 -10.34 30.40
CA GLY A 439 7.02 -11.76 30.27
C GLY A 439 6.40 -12.40 29.03
N LEU A 440 6.37 -13.72 28.95
CA LEU A 440 5.63 -14.45 27.91
C LEU A 440 4.52 -15.29 28.57
N ASN A 441 3.32 -14.72 28.61
CA ASN A 441 2.21 -15.26 29.39
C ASN A 441 1.01 -15.56 28.50
N ASP A 442 0.37 -16.72 28.73
CA ASP A 442 -0.97 -17.04 28.20
C ASP A 442 -1.09 -16.86 26.67
N LEU A 443 -0.05 -17.30 25.95
CA LEU A 443 0.04 -17.24 24.49
C LEU A 443 -0.33 -18.60 23.89
N THR A 444 -1.26 -18.62 22.94
CA THR A 444 -1.57 -19.83 22.17
C THR A 444 -1.10 -19.68 20.73
N LEU A 445 -0.17 -20.53 20.30
CA LEU A 445 0.17 -20.74 18.90
C LEU A 445 -0.74 -21.84 18.37
N LYS A 446 -1.68 -21.50 17.47
CA LYS A 446 -2.76 -22.40 17.08
C LYS A 446 -2.88 -22.61 15.56
N ASP A 447 -2.95 -23.84 15.09
CA ASP A 447 -3.26 -24.16 13.69
C ASP A 447 -2.34 -23.45 12.66
N ASN A 448 -1.12 -23.07 13.05
CA ASN A 448 -0.17 -22.45 12.13
C ASN A 448 0.49 -23.52 11.26
N VAL A 449 0.91 -23.13 10.07
CA VAL A 449 1.70 -23.98 9.17
C VAL A 449 3.09 -23.38 9.02
N VAL A 450 4.11 -24.19 9.30
CA VAL A 450 5.50 -23.87 8.99
C VAL A 450 5.99 -24.91 7.97
N TYR A 451 6.31 -24.45 6.77
CA TYR A 451 6.64 -25.29 5.63
C TYR A 451 7.95 -24.85 4.99
N LYS A 452 8.90 -25.77 4.76
CA LYS A 452 10.20 -25.45 4.14
C LYS A 452 10.87 -24.24 4.82
N TRP A 453 11.01 -24.32 6.15
CA TRP A 453 11.73 -23.32 6.94
C TRP A 453 12.87 -23.99 7.70
N ALA A 454 13.93 -23.24 7.99
CA ALA A 454 15.08 -23.78 8.71
C ALA A 454 14.71 -24.40 10.07
N ARG A 455 13.91 -23.69 10.86
CA ARG A 455 13.43 -24.13 12.19
C ARG A 455 11.97 -23.71 12.39
N GLY A 456 11.22 -24.46 13.20
CA GLY A 456 9.83 -24.15 13.53
C GLY A 456 9.71 -23.04 14.57
N VAL A 457 9.77 -23.43 15.85
CA VAL A 457 9.70 -22.53 17.01
C VAL A 457 10.99 -22.62 17.79
N SER A 458 11.48 -21.49 18.30
CA SER A 458 12.49 -21.47 19.36
C SER A 458 12.06 -20.66 20.57
N VAL A 459 12.59 -21.00 21.73
CA VAL A 459 12.44 -20.24 22.97
C VAL A 459 13.82 -19.77 23.43
N SER A 460 13.92 -18.54 23.92
CA SER A 460 15.16 -18.05 24.51
C SER A 460 15.51 -18.84 25.78
N THR A 461 16.76 -19.29 25.89
CA THR A 461 17.23 -20.21 26.93
C THR A 461 17.20 -19.63 28.34
N GLU A 462 17.13 -18.31 28.48
CA GLU A 462 17.03 -17.65 29.79
C GLU A 462 15.59 -17.56 30.32
N MET A 463 14.60 -17.97 29.52
CA MET A 463 13.21 -17.96 29.95
C MET A 463 12.89 -19.19 30.78
N SER A 464 12.23 -18.99 31.93
CA SER A 464 11.82 -20.10 32.80
C SER A 464 10.52 -19.77 33.54
N PRO A 465 9.66 -20.77 33.86
CA PRO A 465 8.52 -20.59 34.75
C PRO A 465 8.89 -20.08 36.14
N SER A 466 10.11 -20.40 36.60
CA SER A 466 10.65 -19.92 37.89
C SER A 466 11.29 -18.54 37.80
N ALA A 467 11.49 -18.00 36.59
CA ALA A 467 12.03 -16.66 36.44
C ALA A 467 11.02 -15.61 36.93
N VAL A 468 11.54 -14.49 37.39
CA VAL A 468 10.75 -13.30 37.70
C VAL A 468 10.63 -12.43 36.46
N SER A 469 9.56 -11.63 36.42
CA SER A 469 9.52 -10.46 35.54
C SER A 469 9.58 -10.78 34.04
N TYR A 470 10.22 -9.94 33.21
CA TYR A 470 10.31 -10.07 31.75
C TYR A 470 10.86 -11.41 31.21
N LYS A 471 11.60 -12.19 32.01
CA LYS A 471 12.09 -13.53 31.63
C LYS A 471 11.10 -14.66 31.96
N LYS A 472 9.99 -14.36 32.64
CA LYS A 472 8.99 -15.35 33.00
C LYS A 472 8.26 -15.87 31.77
N ILE A 473 8.17 -17.20 31.64
CA ILE A 473 7.34 -17.87 30.65
C ILE A 473 6.29 -18.74 31.35
N ARG A 474 5.02 -18.62 30.97
CA ARG A 474 3.94 -19.47 31.51
C ARG A 474 2.79 -19.62 30.55
N ASN A 475 2.15 -20.79 30.56
CA ASN A 475 0.95 -21.08 29.77
C ASN A 475 1.13 -20.74 28.28
N VAL A 476 2.28 -21.08 27.71
CA VAL A 476 2.51 -20.96 26.27
C VAL A 476 2.20 -22.30 25.62
N ILE A 477 1.21 -22.30 24.74
CA ILE A 477 0.58 -23.52 24.22
C ILE A 477 0.79 -23.62 22.72
N LEU A 478 1.18 -24.80 22.25
CA LEU A 478 1.15 -25.18 20.84
C LEU A 478 -0.06 -26.10 20.64
N GLN A 479 -0.98 -25.67 19.78
CA GLN A 479 -2.21 -26.39 19.47
C GLN A 479 -2.38 -26.57 17.95
N GLY A 480 -2.45 -27.80 17.45
CA GLY A 480 -2.77 -28.05 16.03
C GLY A 480 -1.76 -27.51 15.00
N ASN A 481 -0.56 -27.12 15.42
CA ASN A 481 0.43 -26.56 14.52
C ASN A 481 1.06 -27.65 13.64
N ARG A 482 1.37 -27.28 12.41
CA ARG A 482 1.87 -28.18 11.36
C ARG A 482 3.27 -27.75 10.97
N PHE A 483 4.26 -28.60 11.23
CA PHE A 483 5.64 -28.38 10.82
C PHE A 483 6.01 -29.38 9.74
N SER A 484 6.29 -28.92 8.53
CA SER A 484 6.52 -29.77 7.37
C SER A 484 7.80 -29.36 6.65
N GLU A 485 8.61 -30.34 6.27
CA GLU A 485 9.88 -30.11 5.58
C GLU A 485 10.82 -29.09 6.29
N ILE A 486 10.86 -29.17 7.63
CA ILE A 486 11.79 -28.37 8.42
C ILE A 486 13.20 -28.93 8.27
N THR A 487 14.15 -28.10 7.83
CA THR A 487 15.49 -28.59 7.46
C THR A 487 16.46 -28.74 8.63
N LYS A 488 16.16 -28.15 9.80
CA LYS A 488 16.96 -28.28 11.01
C LYS A 488 16.15 -28.85 12.17
N GLN A 489 15.49 -28.00 12.96
CA GLN A 489 14.78 -28.41 14.17
C GLN A 489 13.39 -27.80 14.23
N VAL A 490 12.38 -28.62 14.51
CA VAL A 490 11.01 -28.15 14.69
C VAL A 490 10.89 -27.29 15.95
N LEU A 491 11.37 -27.78 17.08
CA LEU A 491 11.40 -27.05 18.35
C LEU A 491 12.86 -26.94 18.82
N LEU A 492 13.29 -25.72 19.14
CA LEU A 492 14.55 -25.42 19.79
C LEU A 492 14.25 -24.85 21.19
N ASP A 493 14.79 -25.48 22.24
CA ASP A 493 14.63 -25.05 23.64
C ASP A 493 13.17 -24.94 24.13
N GLY A 494 12.28 -25.75 23.55
CA GLY A 494 10.84 -25.74 23.84
C GLY A 494 10.38 -26.40 25.15
N THR A 495 11.28 -26.63 26.11
CA THR A 495 10.99 -27.39 27.35
C THR A 495 9.91 -26.77 28.24
N HIS A 496 9.63 -25.47 28.06
CA HIS A 496 8.62 -24.71 28.80
C HIS A 496 7.33 -24.48 28.01
N LEU A 497 7.20 -25.11 26.84
CA LEU A 497 6.01 -25.08 26.02
C LEU A 497 5.12 -26.29 26.35
N THR A 498 3.80 -26.07 26.36
CA THR A 498 2.85 -27.18 26.38
C THR A 498 2.39 -27.44 24.95
N ALA A 499 2.76 -28.59 24.37
CA ALA A 499 2.24 -29.01 23.07
C ALA A 499 1.08 -29.99 23.26
N ASP A 500 0.00 -29.80 22.52
CA ASP A 500 -1.07 -30.77 22.45
C ASP A 500 -0.72 -31.95 21.54
N THR A 501 -1.52 -33.02 21.59
CA THR A 501 -1.34 -34.20 20.73
C THR A 501 -1.69 -33.95 19.26
N THR A 502 -2.22 -32.77 18.92
CA THR A 502 -2.67 -32.45 17.55
C THR A 502 -1.63 -31.67 16.75
N SER A 503 -0.60 -31.11 17.41
CA SER A 503 0.56 -30.54 16.75
C SER A 503 1.41 -31.65 16.12
N SER A 504 1.66 -31.55 14.82
CA SER A 504 2.28 -32.63 14.02
C SER A 504 3.61 -32.17 13.40
N THR A 505 4.64 -33.00 13.52
CA THR A 505 5.85 -32.93 12.68
C THR A 505 5.69 -33.87 11.51
N GLU A 506 5.82 -33.35 10.29
CA GLU A 506 5.63 -34.15 9.09
C GLU A 506 6.82 -34.05 8.15
N THR A 507 7.27 -35.20 7.69
CA THR A 507 8.33 -35.30 6.69
C THR A 507 7.78 -35.36 5.26
N ASP A 508 6.46 -35.55 5.09
CA ASP A 508 5.80 -35.67 3.80
C ASP A 508 4.72 -34.58 3.63
N ALA A 509 4.91 -33.73 2.62
CA ALA A 509 4.00 -32.65 2.29
C ALA A 509 2.77 -33.09 1.47
N SER A 510 2.64 -34.39 1.15
CA SER A 510 1.55 -34.95 0.33
C SER A 510 0.13 -34.67 0.85
N ARG A 511 -0.03 -34.30 2.13
CA ARG A 511 -1.32 -33.87 2.70
C ARG A 511 -1.79 -32.49 2.24
N PHE A 512 -0.88 -31.66 1.73
CA PHE A 512 -1.20 -30.33 1.23
C PHE A 512 -1.48 -30.38 -0.27
N ALA A 513 -2.49 -29.64 -0.73
CA ALA A 513 -2.92 -29.69 -2.13
C ALA A 513 -1.87 -29.09 -3.10
N ALA A 514 -1.25 -27.98 -2.72
CA ALA A 514 -0.22 -27.30 -3.49
C ALA A 514 0.64 -26.38 -2.57
N PRO A 515 1.44 -26.94 -1.65
CA PRO A 515 2.16 -26.17 -0.63
C PRO A 515 3.28 -25.28 -1.20
N ASP A 516 3.72 -25.53 -2.43
CA ASP A 516 4.75 -24.74 -3.14
C ASP A 516 4.22 -23.47 -3.82
N ARG A 517 2.97 -23.07 -3.53
CA ARG A 517 2.43 -21.80 -4.01
C ARG A 517 3.20 -20.62 -3.38
N THR A 518 3.68 -19.74 -4.23
CA THR A 518 4.39 -18.50 -3.89
C THR A 518 3.77 -17.29 -4.59
N LEU A 519 4.23 -16.08 -4.24
CA LEU A 519 3.84 -14.86 -4.94
C LEU A 519 4.20 -14.90 -6.44
N SER A 520 5.36 -15.48 -6.78
CA SER A 520 5.78 -15.69 -8.16
C SER A 520 4.81 -16.60 -8.94
N THR A 521 4.37 -17.70 -8.33
CA THR A 521 3.38 -18.59 -8.97
C THR A 521 1.99 -17.97 -9.04
N TYR A 522 1.63 -17.10 -8.08
CA TYR A 522 0.40 -16.32 -8.13
C TYR A 522 0.44 -15.34 -9.30
N ASN A 523 1.52 -14.57 -9.46
CA ASN A 523 1.69 -13.65 -10.59
C ASN A 523 1.59 -14.40 -11.94
N LYS A 524 2.20 -15.59 -12.01
CA LYS A 524 2.04 -16.48 -13.18
C LYS A 524 0.59 -16.88 -13.44
N SER A 525 -0.19 -17.14 -12.38
CA SER A 525 -1.61 -17.49 -12.51
C SER A 525 -2.47 -16.34 -13.06
N LEU A 526 -1.99 -15.10 -12.97
CA LEU A 526 -2.61 -13.93 -13.57
C LEU A 526 -2.20 -13.71 -15.04
N GLY A 527 -1.32 -14.56 -15.59
CA GLY A 527 -0.75 -14.40 -16.94
C GLY A 527 0.63 -13.72 -16.98
N GLY A 528 1.15 -13.27 -15.83
CA GLY A 528 2.49 -12.70 -15.71
C GLY A 528 3.61 -13.74 -15.81
N TYR A 529 4.87 -13.30 -15.74
CA TYR A 529 5.99 -14.24 -15.62
C TYR A 529 6.14 -14.75 -14.18
N THR A 530 6.95 -15.79 -14.03
CA THR A 530 7.31 -16.39 -12.73
C THR A 530 8.35 -15.51 -12.03
N ALA A 531 7.98 -14.28 -11.69
CA ALA A 531 8.84 -13.28 -11.10
C ALA A 531 8.09 -12.42 -10.07
N GLU A 532 8.59 -12.37 -8.84
CA GLU A 532 7.98 -11.61 -7.74
C GLU A 532 8.06 -10.09 -7.97
N TRP A 533 9.16 -9.61 -8.57
CA TRP A 533 9.35 -8.18 -8.82
C TRP A 533 8.28 -7.60 -9.77
N GLN A 534 7.76 -8.39 -10.72
CA GLN A 534 6.71 -7.93 -11.63
C GLN A 534 5.38 -7.69 -10.91
N PHE A 535 5.04 -8.57 -9.96
CA PHE A 535 3.90 -8.34 -9.08
C PHE A 535 4.10 -7.04 -8.29
N MET A 536 5.31 -6.82 -7.75
CA MET A 536 5.60 -5.62 -6.96
C MET A 536 5.56 -4.32 -7.78
N VAL A 537 5.94 -4.35 -9.06
CA VAL A 537 5.76 -3.20 -9.97
C VAL A 537 4.29 -2.80 -10.06
N GLN A 538 3.41 -3.77 -10.30
CA GLN A 538 1.96 -3.51 -10.37
C GLN A 538 1.44 -2.98 -9.03
N VAL A 539 1.88 -3.55 -7.91
CA VAL A 539 1.49 -3.11 -6.56
C VAL A 539 1.88 -1.65 -6.29
N ARG A 540 3.06 -1.22 -6.75
CA ARG A 540 3.66 0.11 -6.50
C ARG A 540 3.04 1.25 -7.33
N GLU A 541 2.28 0.93 -8.37
CA GLU A 541 1.66 1.93 -9.25
C GLU A 541 0.13 2.04 -9.10
N ARG A 542 -0.47 1.31 -8.15
CA ARG A 542 -1.91 1.36 -7.92
C ARG A 542 -2.37 2.71 -7.38
N ASP A 543 -3.58 3.09 -7.77
CA ASP A 543 -4.34 4.22 -7.28
C ASP A 543 -5.85 3.93 -7.30
N ALA A 544 -6.65 4.83 -6.72
CA ALA A 544 -8.09 4.64 -6.66
C ALA A 544 -8.78 4.53 -8.05
N GLY A 545 -8.20 5.13 -9.09
CA GLY A 545 -8.71 5.06 -10.46
C GLY A 545 -8.37 3.76 -11.19
N ASN A 546 -7.32 3.05 -10.77
CA ASN A 546 -6.87 1.79 -11.37
C ASN A 546 -6.76 0.62 -10.35
N TRP A 547 -7.49 0.69 -9.23
CA TRP A 547 -7.31 -0.23 -8.11
C TRP A 547 -7.67 -1.67 -8.45
N ASP A 548 -6.65 -2.47 -8.80
CA ASP A 548 -6.82 -3.88 -9.08
C ASP A 548 -6.63 -4.74 -7.82
N TRP A 549 -7.74 -5.34 -7.38
CA TRP A 549 -7.81 -6.24 -6.22
C TRP A 549 -6.95 -7.49 -6.36
N ARG A 550 -6.59 -7.90 -7.58
CA ARG A 550 -5.66 -9.02 -7.80
C ARG A 550 -4.27 -8.73 -7.23
N TYR A 551 -3.92 -7.46 -7.07
CA TYR A 551 -2.64 -7.02 -6.50
C TYR A 551 -2.75 -6.54 -5.04
N ALA A 552 -3.94 -6.60 -4.43
CA ALA A 552 -4.10 -6.39 -2.99
C ALA A 552 -3.69 -7.65 -2.21
N ALA A 553 -3.21 -7.52 -0.97
CA ALA A 553 -2.61 -8.65 -0.21
C ALA A 553 -3.51 -9.87 -0.06
N VAL A 554 -4.83 -9.66 0.07
CA VAL A 554 -5.80 -10.76 0.28
C VAL A 554 -5.75 -11.81 -0.83
N SER A 555 -5.55 -11.39 -2.08
CA SER A 555 -5.58 -12.28 -3.24
C SER A 555 -4.40 -13.27 -3.29
N PRO A 556 -3.12 -12.85 -3.21
CA PRO A 556 -2.02 -13.79 -3.07
C PRO A 556 -2.04 -14.53 -1.74
N VAL A 557 -2.55 -13.94 -0.65
CA VAL A 557 -2.73 -14.64 0.63
C VAL A 557 -3.68 -15.84 0.46
N ASP A 558 -4.86 -15.63 -0.13
CA ASP A 558 -5.84 -16.69 -0.38
C ASP A 558 -5.31 -17.75 -1.33
N TYR A 559 -4.56 -17.33 -2.36
CA TYR A 559 -3.92 -18.26 -3.28
C TYR A 559 -2.96 -19.21 -2.57
N VAL A 560 -2.09 -18.70 -1.68
CA VAL A 560 -1.15 -19.50 -0.89
C VAL A 560 -1.89 -20.36 0.12
N ARG A 561 -2.86 -19.80 0.85
CA ARG A 561 -3.69 -20.53 1.82
C ARG A 561 -4.39 -21.73 1.21
N GLY A 562 -4.95 -21.58 0.01
CA GLY A 562 -5.56 -22.67 -0.75
C GLY A 562 -4.59 -23.82 -1.04
N GLY A 563 -3.28 -23.53 -1.17
CA GLY A 563 -2.24 -24.55 -1.30
C GLY A 563 -2.10 -25.46 -0.08
N PHE A 564 -2.42 -24.96 1.10
CA PHE A 564 -2.42 -25.70 2.37
C PHE A 564 -3.81 -26.20 2.78
N GLY A 565 -4.82 -26.07 1.90
CA GLY A 565 -6.20 -26.47 2.19
C GLY A 565 -6.89 -25.59 3.24
N LEU A 566 -6.39 -24.37 3.46
CA LEU A 566 -7.00 -23.40 4.36
C LEU A 566 -8.08 -22.59 3.63
N PRO A 567 -9.14 -22.15 4.34
CA PRO A 567 -10.21 -21.38 3.73
C PRO A 567 -9.71 -20.00 3.29
N ALA A 568 -10.25 -19.54 2.16
CA ALA A 568 -10.08 -18.19 1.66
C ALA A 568 -10.70 -17.16 2.63
N LEU A 569 -10.04 -16.03 2.78
CA LEU A 569 -10.47 -14.89 3.59
C LEU A 569 -11.54 -14.06 2.86
N GLY A 570 -11.51 -14.06 1.52
CA GLY A 570 -12.40 -13.29 0.63
C GLY A 570 -13.89 -13.65 0.64
N SER A 571 -14.41 -14.38 1.63
CA SER A 571 -15.86 -14.49 1.87
C SER A 571 -16.42 -13.32 2.70
N ASN A 572 -15.56 -12.45 3.24
CA ASN A 572 -15.92 -11.30 4.09
C ASN A 572 -15.57 -9.92 3.50
N THR A 573 -15.16 -9.86 2.23
CA THR A 573 -14.98 -8.61 1.48
C THR A 573 -15.73 -8.77 0.16
N ASN A 574 -16.54 -7.78 -0.25
CA ASN A 574 -17.24 -7.75 -1.54
C ASN A 574 -16.24 -7.83 -2.72
N ILE A 575 -15.78 -9.04 -3.04
CA ILE A 575 -15.13 -9.39 -4.29
C ILE A 575 -16.27 -9.83 -5.22
N PRO A 576 -16.50 -9.17 -6.38
CA PRO A 576 -17.34 -9.74 -7.41
C PRO A 576 -16.77 -11.12 -7.78
N PRO A 577 -17.56 -12.21 -7.74
CA PRO A 577 -17.03 -13.55 -7.92
C PRO A 577 -16.29 -13.67 -9.25
N THR A 578 -15.01 -14.01 -9.21
CA THR A 578 -14.27 -14.43 -10.39
C THR A 578 -14.91 -15.68 -10.97
N VAL A 579 -15.12 -15.64 -12.29
CA VAL A 579 -15.63 -16.71 -13.15
C VAL A 579 -15.06 -18.09 -12.77
N PRO A 580 -15.91 -19.12 -12.54
CA PRO A 580 -15.43 -20.48 -12.30
C PRO A 580 -14.74 -21.07 -13.56
N PRO A 581 -13.86 -22.08 -13.42
CA PRO A 581 -13.23 -22.71 -14.57
C PRO A 581 -14.30 -23.35 -15.47
N VAL A 582 -14.44 -22.83 -16.69
CA VAL A 582 -15.40 -23.34 -17.67
C VAL A 582 -14.90 -24.69 -18.18
N ASN A 583 -15.59 -25.76 -17.80
CA ASN A 583 -15.49 -27.07 -18.44
C ASN A 583 -16.65 -27.16 -19.45
N VAL A 584 -16.38 -26.99 -20.75
CA VAL A 584 -17.41 -27.06 -21.81
C VAL A 584 -17.46 -28.47 -22.40
N PRO A 585 -18.59 -29.21 -22.28
CA PRO A 585 -18.86 -30.36 -23.14
C PRO A 585 -19.38 -29.89 -24.52
N PRO A 586 -19.15 -30.64 -25.61
CA PRO A 586 -19.50 -30.19 -26.95
C PRO A 586 -21.02 -30.15 -27.15
N SER A 587 -21.54 -29.02 -27.65
CA SER A 587 -22.96 -28.87 -28.00
C SER A 587 -23.18 -28.71 -29.51
N VAL A 588 -24.28 -29.30 -29.96
CA VAL A 588 -24.73 -29.58 -31.33
C VAL A 588 -25.31 -28.30 -31.98
N PRO A 589 -25.21 -28.10 -33.30
CA PRO A 589 -25.67 -26.86 -33.94
C PRO A 589 -27.19 -26.80 -34.11
N PRO A 590 -27.84 -25.64 -33.91
CA PRO A 590 -29.28 -25.48 -34.11
C PRO A 590 -29.64 -25.14 -35.57
N THR A 591 -30.73 -25.74 -36.05
CA THR A 591 -31.38 -25.48 -37.34
C THR A 591 -32.44 -24.38 -37.23
N VAL A 592 -32.55 -23.57 -38.28
CA VAL A 592 -33.51 -22.45 -38.44
C VAL A 592 -34.76 -22.89 -39.21
N PRO A 593 -35.95 -22.33 -38.91
CA PRO A 593 -36.96 -22.08 -39.97
C PRO A 593 -37.56 -20.64 -39.97
N PRO A 594 -38.26 -20.20 -41.05
CA PRO A 594 -38.28 -18.80 -41.53
C PRO A 594 -39.61 -18.00 -41.45
N VAL A 595 -39.44 -16.65 -41.43
CA VAL A 595 -40.16 -15.44 -41.98
C VAL A 595 -41.62 -15.50 -42.50
N VAL A 596 -42.47 -14.48 -42.18
CA VAL A 596 -43.16 -13.47 -43.08
C VAL A 596 -44.00 -12.42 -42.28
N PRO A 597 -44.04 -11.10 -42.65
CA PRO A 597 -44.84 -10.01 -42.02
C PRO A 597 -46.09 -9.54 -42.82
N PRO A 598 -46.98 -8.66 -42.26
CA PRO A 598 -47.37 -7.44 -43.02
C PRO A 598 -47.83 -6.15 -42.23
N VAL A 599 -47.36 -4.97 -42.70
CA VAL A 599 -48.07 -3.74 -43.24
C VAL A 599 -49.04 -2.82 -42.39
N VAL A 600 -48.51 -1.64 -41.95
CA VAL A 600 -48.87 -0.16 -42.05
C VAL A 600 -50.20 0.51 -41.45
N PRO A 601 -50.40 1.89 -41.43
CA PRO A 601 -50.49 2.82 -40.25
C PRO A 601 -51.81 3.68 -40.15
N PRO A 602 -51.92 4.74 -39.29
CA PRO A 602 -51.86 6.14 -39.80
C PRO A 602 -51.32 7.25 -38.84
N THR A 603 -51.23 8.45 -39.43
CA THR A 603 -50.53 9.73 -39.12
C THR A 603 -51.22 10.75 -38.19
N VAL A 604 -50.45 11.62 -37.53
CA VAL A 604 -50.86 12.98 -37.07
C VAL A 604 -49.71 14.01 -37.26
N PRO A 605 -49.95 15.23 -37.79
CA PRO A 605 -48.91 16.23 -38.10
C PRO A 605 -48.56 17.19 -36.91
N PRO A 606 -47.31 17.71 -36.83
CA PRO A 606 -46.94 18.72 -35.84
C PRO A 606 -46.99 20.17 -36.38
N VAL A 607 -47.26 21.09 -35.46
CA VAL A 607 -47.46 22.55 -35.61
C VAL A 607 -46.12 23.29 -35.84
N VAL A 608 -46.13 24.30 -36.71
CA VAL A 608 -44.96 25.15 -37.06
C VAL A 608 -44.98 26.48 -36.28
N PRO A 609 -43.89 26.88 -35.58
CA PRO A 609 -43.70 28.25 -35.09
C PRO A 609 -43.00 29.17 -36.13
N PRO A 610 -43.17 30.50 -36.04
CA PRO A 610 -42.81 31.44 -37.12
C PRO A 610 -41.31 31.77 -37.20
N VAL A 611 -40.85 31.94 -38.45
CA VAL A 611 -39.46 32.26 -38.83
C VAL A 611 -39.21 33.77 -38.78
N VAL A 612 -38.16 34.19 -38.07
CA VAL A 612 -37.56 35.54 -38.18
C VAL A 612 -36.35 35.44 -39.12
N PRO A 613 -36.22 36.29 -40.15
CA PRO A 613 -35.06 36.25 -41.05
C PRO A 613 -33.82 36.91 -40.41
N PRO A 614 -32.64 36.25 -40.39
CA PRO A 614 -31.41 36.88 -39.96
C PRO A 614 -30.74 37.66 -41.11
N VAL A 615 -30.24 38.85 -40.76
CA VAL A 615 -29.40 39.72 -41.59
C VAL A 615 -28.08 39.02 -41.93
N VAL A 616 -27.64 39.11 -43.20
CA VAL A 616 -26.38 38.55 -43.70
C VAL A 616 -25.24 39.58 -43.60
N PRO A 617 -24.17 39.35 -42.83
CA PRO A 617 -22.90 40.06 -42.98
C PRO A 617 -22.02 39.42 -44.07
N PRO A 618 -21.08 40.19 -44.68
CA PRO A 618 -20.33 39.77 -45.87
C PRO A 618 -19.32 38.64 -45.60
N VAL A 619 -19.19 37.75 -46.58
CA VAL A 619 -18.34 36.56 -46.60
C VAL A 619 -16.85 36.93 -46.74
N VAL A 620 -16.03 36.47 -45.79
CA VAL A 620 -14.58 36.30 -45.96
C VAL A 620 -14.33 34.80 -46.22
N PRO A 621 -13.59 34.40 -47.27
CA PRO A 621 -13.33 33.00 -47.55
C PRO A 621 -12.38 32.38 -46.50
N PRO A 622 -12.73 31.23 -45.88
CA PRO A 622 -11.84 30.54 -44.96
C PRO A 622 -10.83 29.65 -45.71
N VAL A 623 -9.59 29.68 -45.25
CA VAL A 623 -8.55 28.67 -45.52
C VAL A 623 -9.00 27.35 -44.90
N VAL A 624 -8.91 26.24 -45.65
CA VAL A 624 -9.31 24.89 -45.22
C VAL A 624 -8.14 24.19 -44.51
N PRO A 625 -8.25 23.84 -43.21
CA PRO A 625 -7.42 22.81 -42.59
C PRO A 625 -8.02 21.41 -42.89
N PRO A 626 -7.19 20.36 -43.04
CA PRO A 626 -7.68 19.02 -43.32
C PRO A 626 -8.50 18.44 -42.14
N ALA A 627 -9.56 17.72 -42.49
CA ALA A 627 -10.50 17.10 -41.57
C ALA A 627 -9.88 15.93 -40.80
N VAL A 628 -10.02 15.94 -39.47
CA VAL A 628 -9.79 14.78 -38.60
C VAL A 628 -11.13 14.03 -38.44
N PRO A 629 -11.20 12.72 -38.70
CA PRO A 629 -12.40 11.91 -38.48
C PRO A 629 -12.74 11.80 -36.97
N PRO A 630 -14.02 11.64 -36.60
CA PRO A 630 -14.41 11.47 -35.20
C PRO A 630 -14.00 10.07 -34.69
N THR A 631 -13.11 10.00 -33.71
CA THR A 631 -12.88 8.78 -32.91
C THR A 631 -13.84 8.76 -31.74
N VAL A 632 -14.92 7.99 -31.89
CA VAL A 632 -15.75 7.52 -30.76
C VAL A 632 -14.95 6.43 -30.04
N PRO A 633 -14.68 6.53 -28.73
CA PRO A 633 -14.12 5.40 -27.97
C PRO A 633 -15.16 4.27 -27.89
N PRO A 634 -14.80 3.00 -28.14
CA PRO A 634 -15.74 1.91 -27.95
C PRO A 634 -16.06 1.72 -26.46
N THR A 635 -17.35 1.63 -26.17
CA THR A 635 -17.92 1.28 -24.87
C THR A 635 -17.58 -0.18 -24.54
N VAL A 636 -17.18 -0.46 -23.29
CA VAL A 636 -16.94 -1.82 -22.78
C VAL A 636 -18.29 -2.52 -22.54
N GLY A 637 -18.49 -3.64 -23.23
CA GLY A 637 -19.61 -4.56 -23.07
C GLY A 637 -19.68 -5.51 -24.25
N ASP A 638 -19.43 -6.79 -23.99
CA ASP A 638 -19.46 -7.94 -24.90
C ASP A 638 -18.21 -8.18 -25.79
N VAL A 639 -17.59 -9.35 -25.58
CA VAL A 639 -16.40 -9.83 -26.31
C VAL A 639 -16.76 -10.24 -27.74
N ASP A 640 -16.68 -9.29 -28.65
CA ASP A 640 -16.59 -9.57 -30.09
C ASP A 640 -15.12 -9.76 -30.50
N TRP A 641 -14.86 -10.83 -31.26
CA TRP A 641 -13.55 -11.18 -31.78
C TRP A 641 -13.01 -10.06 -32.70
N VAL A 642 -12.03 -9.29 -32.24
CA VAL A 642 -11.30 -8.31 -33.07
C VAL A 642 -10.70 -9.04 -34.27
N SER A 643 -11.07 -8.60 -35.47
CA SER A 643 -10.58 -9.19 -36.72
C SER A 643 -9.08 -8.91 -36.89
N LYS A 644 -8.35 -9.74 -37.66
CA LYS A 644 -6.92 -9.47 -37.97
C LYS A 644 -6.70 -8.10 -38.66
N ALA A 645 -7.74 -7.53 -39.28
CA ALA A 645 -7.66 -6.22 -39.90
C ALA A 645 -7.65 -5.09 -38.85
N ASP A 646 -8.28 -5.30 -37.69
CA ASP A 646 -8.47 -4.32 -36.63
C ASP A 646 -7.44 -4.45 -35.49
N ALA A 647 -6.67 -5.54 -35.46
CA ALA A 647 -5.67 -5.80 -34.43
C ALA A 647 -4.55 -4.73 -34.39
N ALA A 648 -4.17 -4.34 -33.17
CA ALA A 648 -3.10 -3.39 -32.85
C ALA A 648 -1.74 -3.78 -33.46
N VAL A 649 -0.82 -2.81 -33.50
CA VAL A 649 0.57 -3.03 -33.94
C VAL A 649 1.26 -3.94 -32.92
N TYR A 650 2.07 -4.91 -33.32
CA TYR A 650 2.82 -5.72 -32.37
C TYR A 650 4.21 -6.09 -32.90
N VAL A 651 5.15 -6.36 -32.00
CA VAL A 651 6.50 -6.83 -32.38
C VAL A 651 6.43 -8.29 -32.82
N LYS A 652 6.72 -8.58 -34.09
CA LYS A 652 6.81 -9.95 -34.64
C LYS A 652 8.08 -10.66 -34.17
N SER A 653 9.20 -9.97 -34.20
CA SER A 653 10.49 -10.51 -33.77
C SER A 653 11.44 -9.40 -33.40
N ILE A 654 12.31 -9.67 -32.44
CA ILE A 654 13.41 -8.79 -32.07
C ILE A 654 14.67 -9.65 -31.92
N LYS A 655 15.79 -9.13 -32.42
CA LYS A 655 17.10 -9.78 -32.35
C LYS A 655 18.19 -8.73 -32.16
N LEU A 656 19.19 -9.08 -31.37
CA LEU A 656 20.45 -8.37 -31.34
C LEU A 656 21.42 -9.04 -32.33
N CYS A 657 21.97 -8.26 -33.23
CA CYS A 657 22.97 -8.65 -34.20
C CYS A 657 24.30 -8.01 -33.80
N ASP A 658 25.36 -8.81 -33.82
CA ASP A 658 26.73 -8.37 -33.53
C ASP A 658 27.61 -8.93 -34.63
N LYS A 659 27.88 -8.11 -35.65
CA LYS A 659 28.60 -8.51 -36.87
C LYS A 659 29.53 -7.40 -37.32
N GLY A 660 30.82 -7.69 -37.39
CA GLY A 660 31.82 -6.82 -38.03
C GLY A 660 32.26 -5.60 -37.20
N GLY A 661 31.89 -5.52 -35.92
CA GLY A 661 32.14 -4.36 -35.07
C GLY A 661 30.83 -3.72 -34.59
N ASP A 662 29.81 -3.70 -35.45
CA ASP A 662 28.55 -3.02 -35.17
C ASP A 662 27.58 -3.89 -34.35
N GLN A 663 27.07 -3.33 -33.24
CA GLN A 663 25.95 -3.89 -32.49
C GLN A 663 24.65 -3.24 -32.98
N THR A 664 23.73 -4.06 -33.50
CA THR A 664 22.45 -3.59 -34.02
C THR A 664 21.29 -4.33 -33.37
N LEU A 665 20.28 -3.59 -32.94
CA LEU A 665 19.01 -4.15 -32.50
C LEU A 665 18.01 -4.08 -33.65
N VAL A 666 17.55 -5.25 -34.09
CA VAL A 666 16.64 -5.37 -35.23
C VAL A 666 15.27 -5.80 -34.75
N VAL A 667 14.29 -4.92 -34.86
CA VAL A 667 12.89 -5.15 -34.47
C VAL A 667 12.02 -5.21 -35.72
N LYS A 668 11.23 -6.28 -35.87
CA LYS A 668 10.25 -6.42 -36.94
C LYS A 668 8.85 -6.23 -36.39
N PHE A 669 8.08 -5.32 -36.99
CA PHE A 669 6.71 -5.01 -36.59
C PHE A 669 5.68 -5.73 -37.45
N SER A 670 4.46 -5.84 -36.93
CA SER A 670 3.33 -6.41 -37.66
C SER A 670 2.85 -5.52 -38.79
N ARG A 671 2.93 -4.19 -38.60
CA ARG A 671 2.47 -3.11 -39.49
C ARG A 671 3.60 -2.09 -39.76
N ASP A 672 3.33 -1.12 -40.61
CA ASP A 672 4.24 0.00 -40.83
C ASP A 672 4.09 1.00 -39.68
N VAL A 673 5.20 1.41 -39.08
CA VAL A 673 5.25 2.37 -37.95
C VAL A 673 6.29 3.46 -38.19
N GLY A 674 6.89 3.49 -39.38
CA GLY A 674 8.10 4.27 -39.63
C GLY A 674 7.94 5.78 -39.48
N GLU A 675 6.70 6.30 -39.60
CA GLU A 675 6.43 7.72 -39.44
C GLU A 675 6.37 8.17 -37.98
N SER A 676 6.01 7.28 -37.04
CA SER A 676 5.92 7.62 -35.63
C SER A 676 7.16 7.20 -34.83
N LEU A 677 7.91 6.22 -35.33
CA LEU A 677 9.00 5.60 -34.59
C LEU A 677 10.18 6.56 -34.41
N ASP A 678 10.55 6.79 -33.16
CA ASP A 678 11.69 7.61 -32.76
C ASP A 678 12.81 6.74 -32.15
N ALA A 679 14.05 7.24 -32.20
CA ALA A 679 15.17 6.57 -31.55
C ALA A 679 14.95 6.42 -30.03
N ALA A 680 14.31 7.41 -29.40
CA ALA A 680 13.99 7.47 -27.97
C ALA A 680 12.89 6.49 -27.53
N ASP A 681 12.14 5.89 -28.47
CA ASP A 681 11.16 4.86 -28.12
C ASP A 681 11.81 3.59 -27.56
N LEU A 682 13.10 3.40 -27.82
CA LEU A 682 13.88 2.26 -27.34
C LEU A 682 14.44 2.52 -25.94
N THR A 683 14.11 1.63 -25.01
CA THR A 683 14.79 1.55 -23.71
C THR A 683 15.64 0.29 -23.61
N LEU A 684 16.81 0.42 -23.00
CA LEU A 684 17.70 -0.69 -22.71
C LEU A 684 18.06 -0.66 -21.23
N THR A 685 17.90 -1.79 -20.55
CA THR A 685 18.19 -1.91 -19.12
C THR A 685 18.95 -3.19 -18.85
N THR A 686 19.97 -3.15 -17.99
CA THR A 686 20.61 -4.38 -17.51
C THR A 686 19.67 -5.15 -16.57
N VAL A 687 19.94 -6.44 -16.33
CA VAL A 687 19.19 -7.20 -15.31
C VAL A 687 19.31 -6.61 -13.89
N GLY A 688 20.34 -5.79 -13.63
CA GLY A 688 20.49 -5.05 -12.37
C GLY A 688 19.70 -3.73 -12.31
N GLY A 689 18.87 -3.42 -13.31
CA GLY A 689 18.02 -2.22 -13.32
C GLY A 689 18.72 -0.94 -13.80
N GLN A 690 19.98 -1.01 -14.23
CA GLN A 690 20.69 0.14 -14.81
C GLN A 690 20.17 0.43 -16.22
N VAL A 691 19.65 1.63 -16.45
CA VAL A 691 19.30 2.12 -17.80
C VAL A 691 20.57 2.41 -18.59
N ILE A 692 20.63 1.91 -19.81
CA ILE A 692 21.68 2.22 -20.78
C ILE A 692 21.20 3.42 -21.57
N ASP A 693 22.07 4.43 -21.69
CA ASP A 693 21.77 5.59 -22.51
C ASP A 693 21.66 5.18 -23.98
N THR A 694 20.53 5.52 -24.59
CA THR A 694 20.23 5.20 -25.99
C THR A 694 20.27 6.45 -26.88
N SER A 695 20.63 7.62 -26.34
CA SER A 695 20.62 8.90 -27.07
C SER A 695 21.52 8.92 -28.30
N ASP A 696 22.62 8.17 -28.25
CA ASP A 696 23.63 8.14 -29.31
C ASP A 696 23.36 7.02 -30.33
N MET A 697 22.27 6.27 -30.18
CA MET A 697 21.86 5.25 -31.13
C MET A 697 21.21 5.88 -32.36
N THR A 698 21.57 5.39 -33.54
CA THR A 698 20.90 5.79 -34.78
C THR A 698 19.78 4.80 -35.11
N LEU A 699 18.64 5.31 -35.57
CA LEU A 699 17.50 4.51 -35.98
C LEU A 699 17.35 4.55 -37.50
N GLU A 700 17.28 3.37 -38.13
CA GLU A 700 16.91 3.21 -39.54
C GLU A 700 15.61 2.41 -39.68
N TRP A 701 14.67 2.93 -40.47
CA TRP A 701 13.43 2.23 -40.83
C TRP A 701 13.48 1.63 -42.23
N ASN A 702 13.16 0.33 -42.33
CA ASN A 702 12.95 -0.35 -43.61
C ASN A 702 11.47 -0.67 -43.84
N ALA A 703 10.77 0.22 -44.55
CA ALA A 703 9.33 0.09 -44.84
C ALA A 703 8.96 -1.24 -45.53
N ARG A 704 9.77 -1.70 -46.51
CA ARG A 704 9.50 -2.96 -47.24
C ARG A 704 9.51 -4.18 -46.31
N LYS A 705 10.36 -4.18 -45.29
CA LYS A 705 10.51 -5.29 -44.34
C LYS A 705 9.76 -5.06 -43.02
N ARG A 706 9.21 -3.85 -42.81
CA ARG A 706 8.64 -3.37 -41.55
C ARG A 706 9.59 -3.61 -40.39
N THR A 707 10.84 -3.21 -40.59
CA THR A 707 11.93 -3.52 -39.68
C THR A 707 12.66 -2.24 -39.31
N ALA A 708 12.73 -1.98 -38.02
CA ALA A 708 13.56 -0.96 -37.42
C ALA A 708 14.93 -1.55 -37.04
N VAL A 709 15.98 -0.78 -37.26
CA VAL A 709 17.34 -1.13 -36.88
C VAL A 709 17.88 0.03 -36.05
N TRP A 710 18.09 -0.21 -34.76
CA TRP A 710 18.91 0.69 -33.94
C TRP A 710 20.36 0.24 -34.04
N THR A 711 21.25 1.15 -34.40
CA THR A 711 22.70 0.93 -34.43
C THR A 711 23.31 1.61 -33.23
N ILE A 712 24.00 0.82 -32.41
CA ILE A 712 24.72 1.29 -31.24
C ILE A 712 26.06 1.86 -31.72
N ALA A 713 26.42 3.06 -31.25
CA ALA A 713 27.65 3.72 -31.63
C ALA A 713 28.87 2.81 -31.35
N ASP A 714 29.80 2.77 -32.31
CA ASP A 714 31.04 1.98 -32.21
C ASP A 714 32.12 2.76 -31.44
N ASP A 715 31.81 3.09 -30.18
CA ASP A 715 32.79 3.60 -29.21
C ASP A 715 32.81 2.69 -27.97
N GLU A 716 33.96 2.61 -27.29
CA GLU A 716 34.14 1.71 -26.14
C GLU A 716 33.21 2.04 -24.95
N SER A 717 32.63 3.23 -24.90
CA SER A 717 31.70 3.67 -23.84
C SER A 717 30.24 3.27 -24.07
N SER A 718 29.82 3.08 -25.33
CA SER A 718 28.42 2.87 -25.75
C SER A 718 28.12 1.42 -26.13
N ARG A 719 29.14 0.60 -26.41
CA ARG A 719 28.97 -0.83 -26.72
C ARG A 719 28.38 -1.59 -25.54
N LEU A 720 27.37 -2.41 -25.81
CA LEU A 720 26.79 -3.30 -24.80
C LEU A 720 27.79 -4.40 -24.44
N ALA A 721 28.19 -4.43 -23.18
CA ALA A 721 29.01 -5.50 -22.63
C ALA A 721 28.28 -6.85 -22.65
N ARG A 722 29.03 -7.96 -22.55
CA ARG A 722 28.45 -9.30 -22.43
C ARG A 722 27.52 -9.37 -21.20
N GLY A 723 26.25 -9.66 -21.42
CA GLY A 723 25.25 -9.64 -20.35
C GLY A 723 23.84 -9.94 -20.82
N MET A 724 22.91 -9.86 -19.87
CA MET A 724 21.47 -9.95 -20.12
C MET A 724 20.88 -8.54 -20.04
N TYR A 725 20.08 -8.18 -21.03
CA TYR A 725 19.49 -6.85 -21.16
C TYR A 725 18.00 -6.99 -21.44
N THR A 726 17.20 -6.19 -20.75
CA THR A 726 15.79 -5.98 -21.09
C THR A 726 15.74 -4.90 -22.16
N VAL A 727 15.08 -5.22 -23.26
CA VAL A 727 14.80 -4.28 -24.34
C VAL A 727 13.33 -3.89 -24.24
N GLY A 728 13.07 -2.60 -24.07
CA GLY A 728 11.74 -2.02 -24.01
C GLY A 728 11.42 -1.17 -25.24
N LEU A 729 10.16 -1.14 -25.65
CA LEU A 729 9.64 -0.16 -26.62
C LEU A 729 8.41 0.53 -26.04
N ASN A 730 8.44 1.87 -26.01
CA ASN A 730 7.31 2.67 -25.53
C ASN A 730 6.15 2.62 -26.53
N ALA A 731 4.99 2.19 -26.07
CA ALA A 731 3.84 1.99 -26.94
C ALA A 731 3.13 3.28 -27.37
N TRP A 732 3.26 4.35 -26.59
CA TRP A 732 2.60 5.62 -26.87
C TRP A 732 3.23 6.36 -28.06
N GLY A 733 4.53 6.18 -28.30
CA GLY A 733 5.26 6.74 -29.45
C GLY A 733 5.15 5.92 -30.73
N ILE A 734 4.71 4.66 -30.64
CA ILE A 734 4.72 3.72 -31.77
C ILE A 734 3.30 3.47 -32.27
N LEU A 735 2.97 4.08 -33.41
CA LEU A 735 1.68 4.04 -34.07
C LEU A 735 1.82 3.58 -35.52
N ASP A 736 0.78 2.94 -36.05
CA ASP A 736 0.66 2.73 -37.49
C ASP A 736 -0.02 3.88 -38.23
N ASP A 737 -0.15 3.72 -39.54
CA ASP A 737 -0.83 4.65 -40.46
C ASP A 737 -2.30 4.95 -40.12
N GLN A 738 -2.90 4.17 -39.22
CA GLN A 738 -4.26 4.34 -38.74
C GLN A 738 -4.31 4.85 -37.29
N GLY A 739 -3.16 5.20 -36.70
CA GLY A 739 -3.05 5.71 -35.34
C GLY A 739 -3.22 4.64 -34.25
N ARG A 740 -3.09 3.34 -34.58
CA ARG A 740 -3.15 2.28 -33.58
C ARG A 740 -1.80 2.11 -32.91
N GLN A 741 -1.82 2.10 -31.59
CA GLN A 741 -0.62 1.97 -30.76
C GLN A 741 -0.06 0.54 -30.75
N LEU A 742 1.18 0.42 -30.30
CA LEU A 742 1.84 -0.86 -30.04
C LEU A 742 1.13 -1.62 -28.92
N ASP A 743 0.89 -2.89 -29.18
CA ASP A 743 0.45 -3.95 -28.30
C ASP A 743 1.69 -4.76 -27.91
N GLY A 744 2.29 -4.39 -26.79
CA GLY A 744 3.54 -4.96 -26.29
C GLY A 744 3.38 -6.33 -25.66
N ASP A 745 2.23 -6.63 -25.07
CA ASP A 745 1.96 -7.88 -24.34
C ASP A 745 1.17 -8.93 -25.17
N ARG A 746 0.67 -8.53 -26.34
CA ARG A 746 -0.07 -9.30 -27.34
C ARG A 746 -1.51 -9.66 -26.95
N ASP A 747 -2.17 -8.82 -26.17
CA ASP A 747 -3.58 -8.99 -25.82
C ASP A 747 -4.57 -8.49 -26.93
N ARG A 748 -4.03 -7.90 -28.01
CA ARG A 748 -4.68 -7.30 -29.18
C ARG A 748 -5.15 -5.85 -29.00
N ILE A 749 -4.85 -5.23 -27.87
CA ILE A 749 -5.13 -3.84 -27.54
C ILE A 749 -3.81 -3.06 -27.59
N GLY A 750 -3.82 -1.89 -28.22
CA GLY A 750 -2.63 -1.03 -28.28
C GLY A 750 -2.56 -0.11 -27.06
N GLY A 751 -1.35 0.18 -26.59
CA GLY A 751 -1.09 1.08 -25.46
C GLY A 751 -0.07 0.54 -24.45
N ASP A 752 0.26 -0.75 -24.55
CA ASP A 752 1.16 -1.44 -23.63
C ASP A 752 2.58 -1.57 -24.17
N ASP A 753 3.56 -1.19 -23.36
CA ASP A 753 4.97 -1.25 -23.72
C ASP A 753 5.43 -2.68 -24.00
N PHE A 754 6.24 -2.85 -25.05
CA PHE A 754 6.87 -4.12 -25.33
C PHE A 754 8.11 -4.29 -24.46
N ALA A 755 8.30 -5.45 -23.84
CA ALA A 755 9.55 -5.78 -23.13
C ALA A 755 10.05 -7.19 -23.48
N LYS A 756 11.35 -7.33 -23.74
CA LYS A 756 11.98 -8.65 -23.95
C LYS A 756 13.42 -8.72 -23.48
N LEU A 757 13.73 -9.79 -22.77
CA LEU A 757 15.09 -10.11 -22.35
C LEU A 757 15.92 -10.68 -23.52
N LEU A 758 17.08 -10.07 -23.79
CA LEU A 758 18.07 -10.51 -24.79
C LEU A 758 19.43 -10.74 -24.14
N LYS A 759 20.23 -11.61 -24.74
CA LYS A 759 21.58 -11.95 -24.29
C LYS A 759 22.63 -11.44 -25.28
N VAL A 760 23.54 -10.59 -24.82
CA VAL A 760 24.77 -10.22 -25.55
C VAL A 760 25.80 -11.32 -25.32
N LYS A 761 26.29 -11.95 -26.40
CA LYS A 761 27.13 -13.17 -26.32
C LYS A 761 28.64 -12.92 -26.50
N ARG A 762 29.04 -11.83 -27.16
CA ARG A 762 30.45 -11.45 -27.35
C ARG A 762 30.72 -10.15 -26.58
N ALA A 763 31.93 -10.00 -26.05
CA ALA A 763 32.37 -8.76 -25.41
C ALA A 763 32.84 -7.76 -26.49
N ALA A 764 32.88 -6.48 -26.11
CA ALA A 764 33.65 -5.45 -26.80
C ALA A 764 35.10 -5.92 -27.03
#